data_AF-C7QKI6-F1
#
_entry.id   AF-C7QKI6-F1
#
_cell.length_a   1.000
_cell.length_b   1.000
_cell.length_c   1.000
_cell.angle_alpha   90.00
_cell.angle_beta   90.00
_cell.angle_gamma   90.00
#
_symmetry.space_group_name_H-M   'P 1'
#
loop_
_entity.id
_entity.type
_entity.pdbx_description
1 polymer ?
#
loop_
_entity_poly.entity_id
_entity_poly.type
_entity_poly.pdbx_seq_one_letter_code
_entity_poly.pdbx_strand_id
1 'polypeptide(L)'
;MSGIAPTATRPTPRRGGSDAGTLNSGTRRGDAVFSGTVRGAAIFLLALMAAIATFLVWRATDALSVNKANVLTYTGQWAPDDAPPKFGIGAAAWGTLVTSTIAIVIAAPVAIGVSLFITQYAPRRLAQVLGYIVDLLAAVPSIVYGLWGILFLVPHMQGASQFVSDVLGWIPMFSSGIFGRSVFTAGVILAIMILPIIAAISREVFLQTPREQVEAAYALGATRWEMIKLAVLPYGRSGVGSAIVLGFGRALGETVAVAMVLSVSYNFVTKWLQPGGNTIAANIALQFSNAFKTGQGALIASGLVLFVVTFLVNLLARRITARADIPKDERWSLFSVFRGRSGRAGGSEATSVAIASGTAITGAAEVPDGRGAFEAKDTPGEVAADDTAGRSRTRRAAHGTIGGGVLIPPSTPRRIRSGFAGGATVATFVLAVLPLLSILWLVVSKGTKALNAEFLTHSLRNISEDQTGGGVYHAILGTLEQAGLATLMAVPIGILVAVYLVEYGKGMLAKSVTFFVDVMMGLPSIVAGLFILSLWIITLHQYQNGLAGALALMILMLPVVIRSSEEMLKLVPDSLREASYALGVPKWRTITRVVIPTALPGIITGVMLGVARVMGETAPILLVVSYVAYINPNPFSGVQGQATLPTVIYNTYTSSEHASNDRTWAAALLLIIIIMLLNILARVIAWWKTPGRA
;
A
#
# COMPACT_ATOMS: atom_id res chain seq x y z
N MET A 1 -75.24 -25.17 35.24
CA MET A 1 -74.44 -25.52 34.05
C MET A 1 -74.13 -24.24 33.28
N SER A 2 -72.92 -23.71 33.45
CA SER A 2 -72.23 -22.70 32.63
C SER A 2 -71.04 -22.25 33.50
N GLY A 3 -69.78 -22.25 33.11
CA GLY A 3 -69.17 -22.12 31.78
C GLY A 3 -68.12 -21.01 31.90
N ILE A 4 -67.03 -21.25 32.64
CA ILE A 4 -65.93 -20.28 32.78
C ILE A 4 -64.97 -20.51 31.62
N ALA A 5 -64.94 -19.54 30.70
CA ALA A 5 -63.94 -19.48 29.62
C ALA A 5 -62.62 -18.88 30.15
N PRO A 6 -61.44 -19.45 29.81
CA PRO A 6 -60.16 -18.86 30.17
C PRO A 6 -59.76 -17.74 29.20
N THR A 7 -59.27 -16.64 29.76
CA THR A 7 -58.66 -15.49 29.08
C THR A 7 -57.46 -15.91 28.21
N ALA A 8 -57.49 -15.54 26.93
CA ALA A 8 -56.42 -15.74 25.98
C ALA A 8 -55.19 -14.85 26.29
N THR A 9 -54.07 -15.46 26.66
CA THR A 9 -52.77 -14.80 26.71
C THR A 9 -52.21 -14.62 25.29
N ARG A 10 -51.81 -13.39 24.93
CA ARG A 10 -51.10 -13.11 23.67
C ARG A 10 -49.83 -13.99 23.56
N PRO A 11 -49.54 -14.60 22.40
CA PRO A 11 -48.28 -15.31 22.22
C PRO A 11 -47.13 -14.30 22.19
N THR A 12 -46.20 -14.45 23.13
CA THR A 12 -44.88 -13.80 23.06
C THR A 12 -44.17 -14.21 21.77
N PRO A 13 -43.51 -13.30 21.03
CA PRO A 13 -42.72 -13.70 19.88
C PRO A 13 -41.60 -14.62 20.36
N ARG A 14 -41.67 -15.90 19.99
CA ARG A 14 -40.54 -16.82 20.16
C ARG A 14 -39.36 -16.20 19.43
N ARG A 15 -38.32 -15.80 20.18
CA ARG A 15 -36.98 -15.60 19.62
C ARG A 15 -36.67 -16.88 18.83
N GLY A 16 -36.53 -16.74 17.51
CA GLY A 16 -36.08 -17.82 16.65
C GLY A 16 -34.72 -18.28 17.14
N GLY A 17 -34.72 -19.37 17.91
CA GLY A 17 -33.52 -20.11 18.23
C GLY A 17 -32.86 -20.50 16.93
N SER A 18 -31.57 -20.19 16.84
CA SER A 18 -30.64 -20.48 15.75
C SER A 18 -30.32 -21.98 15.65
N ASP A 19 -31.33 -22.83 15.76
CA ASP A 19 -31.25 -24.27 15.49
C ASP A 19 -32.03 -24.54 14.19
N ALA A 20 -31.68 -23.80 13.14
CA ALA A 20 -31.86 -24.31 11.80
C ALA A 20 -30.96 -25.55 11.72
N GLY A 21 -31.60 -26.72 11.82
CA GLY A 21 -30.96 -28.01 11.88
C GLY A 21 -29.76 -28.06 10.94
N THR A 22 -28.65 -28.56 11.48
CA THR A 22 -27.54 -29.07 10.70
C THR A 22 -28.09 -30.09 9.72
N LEU A 23 -28.54 -29.61 8.56
CA LEU A 23 -28.67 -30.43 7.37
C LEU A 23 -27.27 -30.94 7.15
N ASN A 24 -27.06 -32.17 7.61
CA ASN A 24 -25.88 -32.97 7.43
C ASN A 24 -25.78 -33.25 5.93
N SER A 25 -25.41 -32.23 5.16
CA SER A 25 -25.09 -32.38 3.75
C SER A 25 -23.75 -33.08 3.74
N GLY A 26 -23.76 -34.40 3.55
CA GLY A 26 -22.54 -35.13 3.22
C GLY A 26 -21.77 -34.30 2.22
N THR A 27 -20.56 -33.89 2.58
CA THR A 27 -19.77 -32.88 1.87
C THR A 27 -19.82 -33.21 0.38
N ARG A 28 -20.63 -32.45 -0.37
CA ARG A 28 -20.76 -32.62 -1.81
C ARG A 28 -19.33 -32.56 -2.34
N ARG A 29 -18.85 -33.59 -3.03
CA ARG A 29 -17.42 -33.73 -3.42
C ARG A 29 -16.83 -32.43 -4.00
N GLY A 30 -17.64 -31.62 -4.69
CA GLY A 30 -17.26 -30.29 -5.18
C GLY A 30 -16.89 -29.26 -4.11
N ASP A 31 -17.60 -29.19 -2.97
CA ASP A 31 -17.23 -28.29 -1.86
C ASP A 31 -15.93 -28.74 -1.20
N ALA A 32 -15.70 -30.05 -1.06
CA ALA A 32 -14.48 -30.59 -0.49
C ALA A 32 -13.26 -30.32 -1.40
N VAL A 33 -13.37 -30.56 -2.71
CA VAL A 33 -12.31 -30.27 -3.68
C VAL A 33 -12.02 -28.77 -3.73
N PHE A 34 -13.06 -27.94 -3.86
CA PHE A 34 -12.87 -26.48 -3.97
C PHE A 34 -12.25 -25.89 -2.69
N SER A 35 -12.75 -26.28 -1.52
CA SER A 35 -12.16 -25.84 -0.25
C SER A 35 -10.73 -26.36 -0.06
N GLY A 36 -10.43 -27.56 -0.54
CA GLY A 36 -9.08 -28.13 -0.60
C GLY A 36 -8.13 -27.31 -1.48
N THR A 37 -8.55 -26.95 -2.70
CA THR A 37 -7.76 -26.13 -3.63
C THR A 37 -7.47 -24.74 -3.06
N VAL A 38 -8.51 -24.08 -2.52
CA VAL A 38 -8.42 -22.74 -1.94
C VAL A 38 -7.51 -22.74 -0.69
N ARG A 39 -7.61 -23.77 0.17
CA ARG A 39 -6.67 -23.97 1.29
C ARG A 39 -5.25 -24.29 0.81
N GLY A 40 -5.11 -25.10 -0.23
CA GLY A 40 -3.84 -25.45 -0.85
C GLY A 40 -3.09 -24.22 -1.38
N ALA A 41 -3.80 -23.29 -2.02
CA ALA A 41 -3.22 -22.02 -2.47
C ALA A 41 -2.72 -21.17 -1.28
N ALA A 42 -3.48 -21.12 -0.17
CA ALA A 42 -3.07 -20.42 1.04
C ALA A 42 -1.83 -21.05 1.70
N ILE A 43 -1.75 -22.38 1.74
CA ILE A 43 -0.58 -23.12 2.23
C ILE A 43 0.61 -22.91 1.29
N PHE A 44 0.40 -22.92 -0.02
CA PHE A 44 1.43 -22.63 -1.02
C PHE A 44 2.07 -21.26 -0.79
N LEU A 45 1.28 -20.22 -0.50
CA LEU A 45 1.81 -18.91 -0.15
C LEU A 45 2.74 -18.97 1.08
N LEU A 46 2.33 -19.66 2.13
CA LEU A 46 3.15 -19.83 3.34
C LEU A 46 4.42 -20.62 3.06
N ALA A 47 4.32 -21.68 2.25
CA ALA A 47 5.46 -22.49 1.84
C ALA A 47 6.44 -21.69 0.98
N LEU A 48 5.95 -20.85 0.07
CA LEU A 48 6.77 -19.93 -0.74
C LEU A 48 7.54 -18.96 0.15
N MET A 49 6.89 -18.37 1.17
CA MET A 49 7.56 -17.49 2.13
C MET A 49 8.59 -18.20 2.99
N ALA A 50 8.27 -19.42 3.46
CA ALA A 50 9.22 -20.25 4.18
C ALA A 50 10.42 -20.62 3.28
N ALA A 51 10.19 -20.92 2.00
CA ALA A 51 11.24 -21.20 1.03
C ALA A 51 12.15 -19.98 0.80
N ILE A 52 11.58 -18.78 0.63
CA ILE A 52 12.36 -17.53 0.51
C ILE A 52 13.30 -17.38 1.71
N ALA A 53 12.78 -17.46 2.93
CA ALA A 53 13.59 -17.31 4.14
C ALA A 53 14.66 -18.41 4.25
N THR A 54 14.29 -19.67 4.00
CA THR A 54 15.19 -20.82 4.14
C THR A 54 16.34 -20.75 3.14
N PHE A 55 16.06 -20.47 1.87
CA PHE A 55 17.09 -20.39 0.82
C PHE A 55 18.06 -19.22 1.06
N LEU A 56 17.55 -18.07 1.49
CA LEU A 56 18.41 -16.93 1.81
C LEU A 56 19.32 -17.22 3.00
N VAL A 57 18.80 -17.87 4.05
CA VAL A 57 19.60 -18.28 5.22
C VAL A 57 20.68 -19.28 4.80
N TRP A 58 20.29 -20.34 4.09
CA TRP A 58 21.22 -21.39 3.68
C TRP A 58 22.37 -20.86 2.80
N ARG A 59 22.07 -20.00 1.83
CA ARG A 59 23.11 -19.40 0.98
C ARG A 59 23.93 -18.32 1.69
N ALA A 60 23.33 -17.59 2.62
CA ALA A 60 24.05 -16.62 3.43
C ALA A 60 25.06 -17.31 4.37
N THR A 61 24.72 -18.45 4.97
CA THR A 61 25.61 -19.15 5.90
C THR A 61 26.92 -19.58 5.26
N ASP A 62 26.90 -20.00 3.99
CA ASP A 62 28.11 -20.39 3.26
C ASP A 62 29.10 -19.23 3.17
N ALA A 63 28.67 -18.05 2.72
CA ALA A 63 29.54 -16.88 2.61
C ALA A 63 29.97 -16.30 3.97
N LEU A 64 29.07 -16.32 4.96
CA LEU A 64 29.38 -15.82 6.30
C LEU A 64 30.41 -16.69 7.02
N SER A 65 30.43 -18.00 6.76
CA SER A 65 31.38 -18.93 7.38
C SER A 65 32.84 -18.72 6.90
N VAL A 66 33.00 -18.24 5.67
CA VAL A 66 34.30 -18.03 5.03
C VAL A 66 34.83 -16.60 5.28
N ASN A 67 33.96 -15.64 5.63
CA ASN A 67 34.34 -14.26 5.89
C ASN A 67 35.33 -14.14 7.07
N LYS A 68 36.47 -13.49 6.83
CA LYS A 68 37.47 -13.22 7.87
C LYS A 68 37.30 -11.86 8.56
N ALA A 69 36.32 -11.07 8.14
CA ALA A 69 35.99 -9.79 8.74
C ALA A 69 34.73 -9.87 9.61
N ASN A 70 34.54 -8.90 10.51
CA ASN A 70 33.30 -8.78 11.27
C ASN A 70 32.20 -8.18 10.37
N VAL A 71 31.15 -8.97 10.12
CA VAL A 71 30.03 -8.63 9.23
C VAL A 71 29.33 -7.32 9.61
N LEU A 72 29.31 -6.95 10.89
CA LEU A 72 28.59 -5.77 11.38
C LEU A 72 29.47 -4.52 11.46
N THR A 73 30.75 -4.65 11.79
CA THR A 73 31.63 -3.50 12.08
C THR A 73 32.70 -3.25 11.04
N TYR A 74 32.94 -4.16 10.10
CA TYR A 74 33.95 -3.99 9.08
C TYR A 74 33.60 -2.85 8.12
N THR A 75 34.52 -1.89 8.00
CA THR A 75 34.43 -0.69 7.14
C THR A 75 35.48 -0.67 6.03
N GLY A 76 36.23 -1.76 5.86
CA GLY A 76 37.20 -1.86 4.77
C GLY A 76 36.55 -2.02 3.40
N GLN A 77 37.37 -2.15 2.36
CA GLN A 77 36.88 -2.38 1.00
C GLN A 77 36.06 -3.67 0.93
N TRP A 78 34.98 -3.63 0.15
CA TRP A 78 34.13 -4.78 -0.13
C TRP A 78 34.87 -5.73 -1.07
N ALA A 79 35.48 -6.76 -0.49
CA ALA A 79 36.34 -7.70 -1.19
C ALA A 79 35.99 -9.15 -0.79
N PRO A 80 34.75 -9.61 -1.06
CA PRO A 80 34.31 -10.95 -0.68
C PRO A 80 34.96 -12.05 -1.50
N ASP A 81 35.49 -11.77 -2.69
CA ASP A 81 36.13 -12.74 -3.57
C ASP A 81 37.69 -12.72 -3.48
N ASP A 82 38.26 -11.82 -2.67
CA ASP A 82 39.70 -11.73 -2.44
C ASP A 82 40.22 -12.84 -1.52
N ALA A 83 41.53 -13.06 -1.51
CA ALA A 83 42.21 -13.95 -0.57
C ALA A 83 43.03 -13.14 0.45
N PRO A 84 42.59 -12.99 1.72
CA PRO A 84 41.40 -13.57 2.35
C PRO A 84 40.11 -12.76 2.13
N PRO A 85 38.94 -13.42 2.10
CA PRO A 85 37.67 -12.75 1.80
C PRO A 85 37.19 -11.91 2.98
N LYS A 86 36.89 -10.64 2.70
CA LYS A 86 36.49 -9.65 3.70
C LYS A 86 35.34 -8.79 3.19
N PHE A 87 34.22 -8.81 3.90
CA PHE A 87 33.09 -7.93 3.61
C PHE A 87 32.32 -7.56 4.90
N GLY A 88 31.66 -6.40 4.86
CA GLY A 88 30.87 -5.85 5.96
C GLY A 88 29.52 -5.35 5.45
N ILE A 89 28.43 -5.80 6.08
CA ILE A 89 27.04 -5.45 5.73
C ILE A 89 26.56 -4.26 6.57
N GLY A 90 27.13 -4.07 7.77
CA GLY A 90 26.67 -3.05 8.73
C GLY A 90 26.68 -1.62 8.20
N ALA A 91 27.70 -1.22 7.43
CA ALA A 91 27.77 0.12 6.84
C ALA A 91 26.64 0.34 5.80
N ALA A 92 26.34 -0.66 4.97
CA ALA A 92 25.24 -0.60 4.01
C ALA A 92 23.87 -0.62 4.71
N ALA A 93 23.73 -1.39 5.79
CA ALA A 93 22.53 -1.40 6.63
C ALA A 93 22.29 -0.03 7.28
N TRP A 94 23.35 0.59 7.79
CA TRP A 94 23.31 1.95 8.33
C TRP A 94 22.86 2.97 7.28
N GLY A 95 23.44 2.93 6.07
CA GLY A 95 23.01 3.82 4.98
C GLY A 95 21.55 3.62 4.60
N THR A 96 21.06 2.38 4.54
CA THR A 96 19.63 2.08 4.28
C THR A 96 18.71 2.70 5.35
N LEU A 97 19.08 2.61 6.62
CA LEU A 97 18.32 3.19 7.72
C LEU A 97 18.32 4.72 7.66
N VAL A 98 19.48 5.33 7.40
CA VAL A 98 19.62 6.80 7.34
C VAL A 98 18.83 7.37 6.15
N THR A 99 19.01 6.83 4.93
CA THR A 99 18.26 7.33 3.75
C THR A 99 16.76 7.22 3.96
N SER A 100 16.28 6.09 4.51
CA SER A 100 14.85 5.84 4.75
C SER A 100 14.28 6.72 5.86
N THR A 101 15.09 7.03 6.88
CA THR A 101 14.70 7.97 7.95
C THR A 101 14.58 9.39 7.40
N ILE A 102 15.56 9.86 6.62
CA ILE A 102 15.49 11.16 5.94
C ILE A 102 14.24 11.22 5.05
N ALA A 103 13.98 10.15 4.28
CA ALA A 103 12.83 10.07 3.41
C ALA A 103 11.51 10.27 4.16
N ILE A 104 11.31 9.61 5.31
CA ILE A 104 10.08 9.72 6.10
C ILE A 104 9.96 11.07 6.81
N VAL A 105 11.06 11.59 7.37
CA VAL A 105 11.07 12.90 8.04
C VAL A 105 10.63 14.01 7.07
N ILE A 106 10.99 13.89 5.79
CA ILE A 106 10.56 14.84 4.76
C ILE A 106 9.16 14.51 4.22
N ALA A 107 8.94 13.26 3.79
CA ALA A 107 7.73 12.89 3.05
C ALA A 107 6.47 12.87 3.92
N ALA A 108 6.53 12.38 5.16
CA ALA A 108 5.35 12.23 6.01
C ALA A 108 4.63 13.56 6.30
N PRO A 109 5.29 14.63 6.79
CA PRO A 109 4.60 15.89 7.04
C PRO A 109 4.06 16.52 5.75
N VAL A 110 4.83 16.43 4.64
CA VAL A 110 4.40 16.99 3.35
C VAL A 110 3.21 16.23 2.78
N ALA A 111 3.20 14.90 2.87
CA ALA A 111 2.09 14.05 2.42
C ALA A 111 0.81 14.26 3.26
N ILE A 112 0.93 14.48 4.57
CA ILE A 112 -0.20 14.87 5.43
C ILE A 112 -0.72 16.25 5.00
N GLY A 113 0.17 17.21 4.73
CA GLY A 113 -0.21 18.52 4.19
C GLY A 113 -0.96 18.42 2.86
N VAL A 114 -0.42 17.67 1.90
CA VAL A 114 -1.05 17.41 0.59
C VAL A 114 -2.45 16.79 0.75
N SER A 115 -2.57 15.76 1.58
CA SER A 115 -3.86 15.08 1.80
C SER A 115 -4.87 15.98 2.51
N LEU A 116 -4.46 16.78 3.50
CA LEU A 116 -5.33 17.79 4.12
C LEU A 116 -5.75 18.88 3.12
N PHE A 117 -4.85 19.32 2.23
CA PHE A 117 -5.19 20.29 1.19
C PHE A 117 -6.28 19.73 0.28
N ILE A 118 -6.06 18.54 -0.27
CA ILE A 118 -7.00 17.91 -1.21
C ILE A 118 -8.35 17.63 -0.55
N THR A 119 -8.38 17.25 0.73
CA THR A 119 -9.63 16.87 1.41
C THR A 119 -10.39 18.05 2.03
N GLN A 120 -9.71 19.05 2.57
CA GLN A 120 -10.33 20.09 3.42
C GLN A 120 -10.27 21.51 2.85
N TYR A 121 -9.31 21.79 1.96
CA TYR A 121 -9.10 23.16 1.45
C TYR A 121 -9.41 23.31 -0.03
N ALA A 122 -9.16 22.28 -0.85
CA ALA A 122 -9.34 22.34 -2.29
C ALA A 122 -10.83 22.29 -2.70
N PRO A 123 -11.26 23.09 -3.69
CA PRO A 123 -12.61 22.97 -4.25
C PRO A 123 -12.78 21.62 -4.94
N ARG A 124 -14.01 21.08 -4.95
CA ARG A 124 -14.32 19.70 -5.39
C ARG A 124 -13.67 19.29 -6.73
N ARG A 125 -13.69 20.18 -7.73
CA ARG A 125 -13.09 19.92 -9.05
C ARG A 125 -11.57 19.85 -8.99
N LEU A 126 -10.93 20.78 -8.28
CA LEU A 126 -9.49 20.79 -8.12
C LEU A 126 -9.06 19.57 -7.29
N ALA A 127 -9.76 19.24 -6.20
CA ALA A 127 -9.48 18.07 -5.39
C ALA A 127 -9.47 16.76 -6.21
N GLN A 128 -10.40 16.61 -7.15
CA GLN A 128 -10.45 15.44 -8.05
C GLN A 128 -9.25 15.38 -8.99
N VAL A 129 -8.91 16.50 -9.64
CA VAL A 129 -7.76 16.57 -10.57
C VAL A 129 -6.45 16.32 -9.83
N LEU A 130 -6.25 16.97 -8.69
CA LEU A 130 -5.06 16.79 -7.87
C LEU A 130 -4.96 15.38 -7.29
N GLY A 131 -6.10 14.80 -6.91
CA GLY A 131 -6.15 13.41 -6.46
C GLY A 131 -5.66 12.46 -7.55
N TYR A 132 -6.15 12.63 -8.78
CA TYR A 132 -5.70 11.85 -9.93
C TYR A 132 -4.21 12.03 -10.22
N ILE A 133 -3.69 13.26 -10.14
CA ILE A 133 -2.26 13.53 -10.33
C ILE A 133 -1.43 12.76 -9.30
N VAL A 134 -1.79 12.84 -8.02
CA VAL A 134 -1.10 12.09 -6.95
C VAL A 134 -1.14 10.58 -7.21
N ASP A 135 -2.29 10.05 -7.64
CA ASP A 135 -2.45 8.62 -7.92
C ASP A 135 -1.63 8.17 -9.14
N LEU A 136 -1.60 9.00 -10.19
CA LEU A 136 -0.78 8.76 -11.39
C LEU A 136 0.71 8.73 -11.04
N LEU A 137 1.15 9.64 -10.17
CA LEU A 137 2.54 9.75 -9.74
C LEU A 137 2.97 8.57 -8.86
N ALA A 138 2.06 8.03 -8.05
CA ALA A 138 2.30 6.80 -7.30
C ALA A 138 2.49 5.58 -8.21
N ALA A 139 2.05 5.66 -9.47
CA ALA A 139 2.23 4.61 -10.48
C ALA A 139 3.50 4.79 -11.34
N VAL A 140 4.25 5.88 -11.18
CA VAL A 140 5.51 6.10 -11.90
C VAL A 140 6.56 5.08 -11.40
N PRO A 141 7.22 4.31 -12.28
CA PRO A 141 8.26 3.37 -11.89
C PRO A 141 9.44 4.02 -11.18
N SER A 142 10.06 3.34 -10.20
CA SER A 142 11.15 3.91 -9.41
C SER A 142 12.41 4.23 -10.23
N ILE A 143 12.65 3.48 -11.31
CA ILE A 143 13.73 3.75 -12.29
C ILE A 143 13.63 5.17 -12.88
N VAL A 144 12.41 5.69 -13.09
CA VAL A 144 12.20 7.04 -13.64
C VAL A 144 12.57 8.11 -12.61
N TYR A 145 12.23 7.88 -11.34
CA TYR A 145 12.68 8.74 -10.24
C TYR A 145 14.21 8.73 -10.10
N GLY A 146 14.85 7.56 -10.28
CA GLY A 146 16.30 7.43 -10.30
C GLY A 146 16.97 8.21 -11.43
N LEU A 147 16.45 8.05 -12.66
CA LEU A 147 16.93 8.77 -13.84
C LEU A 147 16.79 10.29 -13.69
N TRP A 148 15.63 10.77 -13.24
CA TRP A 148 15.42 12.19 -12.92
C TRP A 148 16.35 12.64 -11.79
N GLY A 149 16.53 11.81 -10.77
CA GLY A 149 17.41 12.04 -9.65
C GLY A 149 18.84 12.33 -10.06
N ILE A 150 19.45 11.44 -10.85
CA ILE A 150 20.84 11.59 -11.27
C ILE A 150 21.03 12.69 -12.32
N LEU A 151 20.14 12.79 -13.31
CA LEU A 151 20.32 13.72 -14.44
C LEU A 151 19.82 15.14 -14.18
N PHE A 152 18.91 15.33 -13.23
CA PHE A 152 18.34 16.64 -12.92
C PHE A 152 18.54 17.05 -11.47
N LEU A 153 18.15 16.21 -10.50
CA LEU A 153 18.17 16.63 -9.10
C LEU A 153 19.60 16.80 -8.56
N VAL A 154 20.48 15.83 -8.74
CA VAL A 154 21.84 15.84 -8.19
C VAL A 154 22.62 17.12 -8.57
N PRO A 155 22.63 17.58 -9.84
CA PRO A 155 23.24 18.86 -10.20
C PRO A 155 22.65 20.07 -9.44
N HIS A 156 21.34 20.08 -9.18
CA HIS A 156 20.64 21.19 -8.51
C HIS A 156 20.70 21.10 -6.98
N MET A 157 21.13 19.96 -6.42
CA MET A 157 21.18 19.74 -4.98
C MET A 157 22.38 20.39 -4.30
N GLN A 158 23.37 20.88 -5.03
CA GLN A 158 24.55 21.52 -4.43
C GLN A 158 24.15 22.73 -3.59
N GLY A 159 23.34 23.65 -4.13
CA GLY A 159 22.86 24.83 -3.40
C GLY A 159 21.93 24.49 -2.23
N ALA A 160 21.04 23.52 -2.40
CA ALA A 160 20.15 23.07 -1.32
C ALA A 160 20.93 22.41 -0.17
N SER A 161 21.94 21.61 -0.51
CA SER A 161 22.81 20.95 0.48
C SER A 161 23.68 21.97 1.22
N GLN A 162 24.14 22.99 0.52
CA GLN A 162 24.86 24.11 1.11
C GLN A 162 23.97 24.89 2.09
N PHE A 163 22.74 25.26 1.71
CA PHE A 163 21.79 25.92 2.61
C PHE A 163 21.53 25.10 3.89
N VAL A 164 21.36 23.78 3.75
CA VAL A 164 21.20 22.89 4.91
C VAL A 164 22.45 22.89 5.79
N SER A 165 23.65 22.88 5.19
CA SER A 165 24.90 22.97 5.94
C SER A 165 25.07 24.33 6.62
N ASP A 166 24.62 25.42 6.02
CA ASP A 166 24.74 26.77 6.61
C ASP A 166 23.79 26.94 7.81
N VAL A 167 22.58 26.38 7.72
CA VAL A 167 21.56 26.50 8.79
C VAL A 167 21.74 25.44 9.88
N LEU A 168 22.05 24.20 9.51
CA LEU A 168 22.10 23.04 10.41
C LEU A 168 23.51 22.48 10.63
N GLY A 169 24.55 23.12 10.09
CA GLY A 169 25.94 22.66 10.22
C GLY A 169 26.49 22.65 11.65
N TRP A 170 25.77 23.25 12.60
CA TRP A 170 26.03 23.09 14.04
C TRP A 170 25.81 21.64 14.50
N ILE A 171 25.01 20.85 13.79
CA ILE A 171 24.90 19.40 14.00
C ILE A 171 25.96 18.72 13.11
N PRO A 172 26.89 17.92 13.67
CA PRO A 172 27.99 17.31 12.91
C PRO A 172 27.56 16.51 11.67
N MET A 173 26.36 15.92 11.68
CA MET A 173 25.82 15.16 10.54
C MET A 173 25.48 16.02 9.32
N PHE A 174 25.16 17.31 9.53
CA PHE A 174 24.84 18.27 8.47
C PHE A 174 26.00 19.22 8.15
N SER A 175 27.19 18.99 8.71
CA SER A 175 28.39 19.77 8.35
C SER A 175 29.07 19.16 7.13
N SER A 176 29.19 19.90 6.03
CA SER A 176 29.97 19.49 4.86
C SER A 176 30.57 20.67 4.09
N GLY A 177 31.77 20.47 3.52
CA GLY A 177 32.40 21.39 2.58
C GLY A 177 32.36 20.91 1.12
N ILE A 178 31.85 19.70 0.86
CA ILE A 178 31.70 19.13 -0.49
C ILE A 178 30.28 18.59 -0.61
N PHE A 179 29.59 18.88 -1.71
CA PHE A 179 28.20 18.49 -1.94
C PHE A 179 28.06 17.69 -3.24
N GLY A 180 27.05 16.82 -3.33
CA GLY A 180 26.81 16.02 -4.53
C GLY A 180 26.01 14.75 -4.25
N ARG A 181 26.49 13.63 -4.80
CA ARG A 181 25.92 12.27 -4.68
C ARG A 181 26.07 11.73 -3.25
N SER A 182 25.15 12.10 -2.37
CA SER A 182 25.19 11.81 -0.93
C SER A 182 23.95 11.04 -0.44
N VAL A 183 24.03 10.50 0.78
CA VAL A 183 22.91 9.87 1.50
C VAL A 183 21.73 10.84 1.66
N PHE A 184 21.99 12.14 1.88
CA PHE A 184 20.95 13.16 1.94
C PHE A 184 20.21 13.29 0.60
N THR A 185 20.94 13.43 -0.52
CA THR A 185 20.33 13.53 -1.85
C THR A 185 19.51 12.28 -2.20
N ALA A 186 20.02 11.09 -1.88
CA ALA A 186 19.25 9.85 -2.04
C ALA A 186 17.98 9.84 -1.16
N GLY A 187 18.06 10.29 0.09
CA GLY A 187 16.91 10.43 0.99
C GLY A 187 15.84 11.39 0.46
N VAL A 188 16.23 12.49 -0.20
CA VAL A 188 15.29 13.43 -0.84
C VAL A 188 14.56 12.78 -2.02
N ILE A 189 15.26 12.02 -2.86
CA ILE A 189 14.63 11.28 -3.96
C ILE A 189 13.63 10.26 -3.43
N LEU A 190 14.02 9.50 -2.41
CA LEU A 190 13.13 8.56 -1.73
C LEU A 190 11.92 9.28 -1.14
N ALA A 191 12.10 10.46 -0.54
CA ALA A 191 11.00 11.26 -0.02
C ALA A 191 9.99 11.61 -1.11
N ILE A 192 10.45 12.10 -2.26
CA ILE A 192 9.60 12.46 -3.40
C ILE A 192 8.86 11.22 -3.92
N MET A 193 9.51 10.06 -3.95
CA MET A 193 8.93 8.82 -4.44
C MET A 193 7.85 8.25 -3.50
N ILE A 194 8.05 8.27 -2.18
CA ILE A 194 7.07 7.72 -1.23
C ILE A 194 5.95 8.70 -0.88
N LEU A 195 6.14 10.00 -1.13
CA LEU A 195 5.17 11.05 -0.83
C LEU A 195 3.79 10.78 -1.46
N PRO A 196 3.65 10.49 -2.78
CA PRO A 196 2.35 10.21 -3.39
C PRO A 196 1.61 9.04 -2.74
N ILE A 197 2.36 8.01 -2.30
CA ILE A 197 1.80 6.82 -1.66
C ILE A 197 1.21 7.19 -0.30
N ILE A 198 1.97 7.90 0.53
CA ILE A 198 1.50 8.34 1.86
C ILE A 198 0.31 9.31 1.71
N ALA A 199 0.38 10.22 0.73
CA ALA A 199 -0.67 11.22 0.49
C ALA A 199 -1.98 10.59 0.00
N ALA A 200 -1.93 9.63 -0.91
CA ALA A 200 -3.12 8.95 -1.44
C ALA A 200 -3.87 8.19 -0.34
N ILE A 201 -3.15 7.41 0.48
CA ILE A 201 -3.76 6.64 1.57
C ILE A 201 -4.28 7.57 2.67
N SER A 202 -3.50 8.59 3.07
CA SER A 202 -3.92 9.56 4.09
C SER A 202 -5.17 10.33 3.66
N ARG A 203 -5.27 10.69 2.37
CA ARG A 203 -6.44 11.35 1.78
C ARG A 203 -7.69 10.48 1.90
N GLU A 204 -7.59 9.20 1.59
CA GLU A 204 -8.72 8.27 1.67
C GLU A 204 -9.22 8.10 3.11
N VAL A 205 -8.30 7.97 4.06
CA VAL A 205 -8.63 7.93 5.50
C VAL A 205 -9.33 9.21 5.96
N PHE A 206 -8.84 10.39 5.56
CA PHE A 206 -9.47 11.66 5.95
C PHE A 206 -10.87 11.85 5.34
N LEU A 207 -11.11 11.35 4.13
CA LEU A 207 -12.45 11.38 3.50
C LEU A 207 -13.47 10.49 4.21
N GLN A 208 -13.03 9.50 4.98
CA GLN A 208 -13.90 8.63 5.78
C GLN A 208 -14.34 9.26 7.12
N THR A 209 -13.87 10.47 7.44
CA THR A 209 -14.29 11.16 8.67
C THR A 209 -15.81 11.39 8.67
N PRO A 210 -16.55 10.98 9.73
CA PRO A 210 -17.99 11.16 9.80
C PRO A 210 -18.39 12.62 9.65
N ARG A 211 -19.33 12.90 8.75
CA ARG A 211 -19.80 14.28 8.47
C ARG A 211 -20.39 14.94 9.70
N GLU A 212 -21.06 14.17 10.54
CA GLU A 212 -21.64 14.62 11.82
C GLU A 212 -20.59 15.25 12.73
N GLN A 213 -19.38 14.67 12.82
CA GLN A 213 -18.30 15.24 13.64
C GLN A 213 -17.76 16.55 13.06
N VAL A 214 -17.68 16.64 11.73
CA VAL A 214 -17.24 17.84 11.02
C VAL A 214 -18.26 18.97 11.16
N GLU A 215 -19.54 18.68 10.95
CA GLU A 215 -20.65 19.63 11.05
C GLU A 215 -20.85 20.08 12.51
N ALA A 216 -20.73 19.18 13.49
CA ALA A 216 -20.77 19.54 14.91
C ALA A 216 -19.62 20.48 15.29
N ALA A 217 -18.41 20.25 14.80
CA ALA A 217 -17.28 21.16 15.06
C ALA A 217 -17.57 22.57 14.51
N TYR A 218 -18.11 22.67 13.29
CA TYR A 218 -18.50 23.98 12.74
C TYR A 218 -19.68 24.61 13.49
N ALA A 219 -20.65 23.82 13.96
CA ALA A 219 -21.77 24.31 14.77
C ALA A 219 -21.30 24.88 16.12
N LEU A 220 -20.20 24.37 16.68
CA LEU A 220 -19.54 24.90 17.88
C LEU A 220 -18.69 26.17 17.59
N GLY A 221 -18.70 26.70 16.37
CA GLY A 221 -17.93 27.88 15.97
C GLY A 221 -16.45 27.60 15.70
N ALA A 222 -16.06 26.35 15.46
CA ALA A 222 -14.68 26.00 15.13
C ALA A 222 -14.27 26.58 13.77
N THR A 223 -13.05 27.11 13.69
CA THR A 223 -12.40 27.43 12.41
C THR A 223 -12.07 26.15 11.63
N ARG A 224 -11.76 26.26 10.33
CA ARG A 224 -11.36 25.10 9.51
C ARG A 224 -10.19 24.33 10.12
N TRP A 225 -9.17 25.04 10.63
CA TRP A 225 -8.03 24.40 11.28
C TRP A 225 -8.42 23.71 12.59
N GLU A 226 -9.29 24.32 13.41
CA GLU A 226 -9.77 23.71 14.64
C GLU A 226 -10.62 22.46 14.34
N MET A 227 -11.50 22.52 13.34
CA MET A 227 -12.26 21.37 12.84
C MET A 227 -11.31 20.23 12.42
N ILE A 228 -10.27 20.54 11.63
CA ILE A 228 -9.26 19.55 11.21
C ILE A 228 -8.58 18.92 12.43
N LYS A 229 -8.20 19.74 13.41
CA LYS A 229 -7.45 19.30 14.59
C LYS A 229 -8.30 18.46 15.56
N LEU A 230 -9.60 18.74 15.63
CA LEU A 230 -10.53 18.11 16.57
C LEU A 230 -11.28 16.90 16.00
N ALA A 231 -11.62 16.91 14.70
CA ALA A 231 -12.38 15.85 14.06
C ALA A 231 -11.51 14.99 13.11
N VAL A 232 -10.90 15.62 12.10
CA VAL A 232 -10.24 14.89 10.99
C VAL A 232 -8.94 14.21 11.42
N LEU A 233 -8.03 14.94 12.07
CA LEU A 233 -6.74 14.39 12.49
C LEU A 233 -6.89 13.26 13.51
N PRO A 234 -7.73 13.37 14.57
CA PRO A 234 -7.95 12.28 15.52
C PRO A 234 -8.55 11.03 14.87
N TYR A 235 -9.53 11.20 13.98
CA TYR A 235 -10.15 10.08 13.26
C TYR A 235 -9.14 9.37 12.36
N GLY A 236 -8.28 10.12 11.67
CA GLY A 236 -7.31 9.56 10.74
C GLY A 236 -5.99 9.07 11.34
N ARG A 237 -5.74 9.16 12.66
CA ARG A 237 -4.39 8.89 13.23
C ARG A 237 -3.88 7.48 12.94
N SER A 238 -4.73 6.47 13.08
CA SER A 238 -4.35 5.07 12.84
C SER A 238 -4.12 4.80 11.35
N GLY A 239 -4.97 5.34 10.47
CA GLY A 239 -4.83 5.20 9.02
C GLY A 239 -3.66 5.99 8.42
N VAL A 240 -3.36 7.18 8.92
CA VAL A 240 -2.14 7.93 8.54
C VAL A 240 -0.89 7.20 9.04
N GLY A 241 -0.95 6.63 10.25
CA GLY A 241 0.12 5.79 10.79
C GLY A 241 0.45 4.60 9.90
N SER A 242 -0.57 3.89 9.39
CA SER A 242 -0.36 2.77 8.46
C SER A 242 0.17 3.24 7.10
N ALA A 243 -0.26 4.40 6.60
CA ALA A 243 0.26 5.01 5.38
C ALA A 243 1.76 5.31 5.47
N ILE A 244 2.21 5.91 6.57
CA ILE A 244 3.63 6.25 6.83
C ILE A 244 4.46 4.97 6.90
N VAL A 245 3.99 3.94 7.61
CA VAL A 245 4.66 2.64 7.69
C VAL A 245 4.83 2.02 6.31
N LEU A 246 3.77 2.03 5.49
CA LEU A 246 3.84 1.46 4.15
C LEU A 246 4.85 2.23 3.28
N GLY A 247 4.86 3.56 3.37
CA GLY A 247 5.88 4.39 2.72
C GLY A 247 7.30 4.07 3.18
N PHE A 248 7.50 3.86 4.49
CA PHE A 248 8.80 3.53 5.06
C PHE A 248 9.32 2.16 4.59
N GLY A 249 8.45 1.14 4.57
CA GLY A 249 8.79 -0.18 4.04
C GLY A 249 9.27 -0.12 2.58
N ARG A 250 8.67 0.75 1.76
CA ARG A 250 9.13 0.98 0.39
C ARG A 250 10.46 1.71 0.32
N ALA A 251 10.67 2.73 1.15
CA ALA A 251 11.95 3.45 1.20
C ALA A 251 13.12 2.54 1.57
N LEU A 252 12.92 1.63 2.54
CA LEU A 252 13.94 0.65 2.97
C LEU A 252 14.36 -0.28 1.85
N GLY A 253 13.40 -0.71 1.02
CA GLY A 253 13.63 -1.64 -0.08
C GLY A 253 13.93 -0.98 -1.42
N GLU A 254 13.93 0.34 -1.50
CA GLU A 254 14.14 1.02 -2.78
C GLU A 254 15.57 0.83 -3.24
N THR A 255 15.68 0.19 -4.40
CA THR A 255 16.95 -0.33 -4.89
C THR A 255 17.51 0.60 -5.96
N VAL A 256 16.73 0.85 -7.00
CA VAL A 256 17.30 1.33 -8.26
C VAL A 256 17.41 2.84 -8.28
N ALA A 257 16.42 3.55 -7.72
CA ALA A 257 16.54 5.00 -7.57
C ALA A 257 17.76 5.39 -6.71
N VAL A 258 18.04 4.59 -5.67
CA VAL A 258 19.17 4.81 -4.77
C VAL A 258 20.49 4.40 -5.40
N ALA A 259 20.54 3.26 -6.11
CA ALA A 259 21.74 2.77 -6.79
C ALA A 259 22.26 3.76 -7.85
N MET A 260 21.36 4.38 -8.60
CA MET A 260 21.73 5.37 -9.63
C MET A 260 22.33 6.64 -9.02
N VAL A 261 21.88 7.05 -7.84
CA VAL A 261 22.21 8.38 -7.29
C VAL A 261 23.38 8.33 -6.31
N LEU A 262 23.50 7.28 -5.49
CA LEU A 262 24.58 7.20 -4.51
C LEU A 262 25.94 7.02 -5.16
N SER A 263 26.96 7.63 -4.56
CA SER A 263 28.36 7.28 -4.81
C SER A 263 28.78 6.25 -3.78
N VAL A 264 29.09 5.02 -4.21
CA VAL A 264 29.33 3.90 -3.30
C VAL A 264 30.52 4.16 -2.38
N SER A 265 30.28 4.06 -1.07
CA SER A 265 31.33 4.05 -0.04
C SER A 265 30.99 3.03 1.04
N TYR A 266 31.97 2.24 1.46
CA TYR A 266 31.81 1.15 2.44
C TYR A 266 32.03 1.57 3.90
N ASN A 267 32.24 2.87 4.14
CA ASN A 267 32.37 3.43 5.49
C ASN A 267 31.00 3.76 6.11
N PHE A 268 30.93 3.80 7.44
CA PHE A 268 29.77 4.36 8.13
C PHE A 268 29.67 5.86 7.85
N VAL A 269 28.64 6.26 7.10
CA VAL A 269 28.40 7.67 6.79
C VAL A 269 27.88 8.38 8.05
N THR A 270 28.70 9.24 8.61
CA THR A 270 28.34 10.12 9.74
C THR A 270 27.92 11.51 9.27
N LYS A 271 28.51 12.00 8.17
CA LYS A 271 28.18 13.27 7.53
C LYS A 271 27.29 13.04 6.32
N TRP A 272 26.00 13.33 6.45
CA TRP A 272 24.98 12.90 5.48
C TRP A 272 24.98 13.70 4.17
N LEU A 273 25.53 14.92 4.18
CA LEU A 273 25.62 15.79 3.00
C LEU A 273 26.86 15.53 2.15
N GLN A 274 27.89 14.89 2.72
CA GLN A 274 29.11 14.57 2.00
C GLN A 274 28.85 13.51 0.92
N PRO A 275 29.50 13.60 -0.26
CA PRO A 275 29.44 12.55 -1.25
C PRO A 275 29.90 11.21 -0.66
N GLY A 276 29.14 10.17 -0.95
CA GLY A 276 29.40 8.84 -0.40
C GLY A 276 28.17 8.20 0.23
N GLY A 277 28.36 6.94 0.58
CA GLY A 277 27.38 6.09 1.24
C GLY A 277 27.04 4.87 0.41
N ASN A 278 26.43 3.91 1.07
CA ASN A 278 25.97 2.69 0.42
C ASN A 278 24.69 2.23 1.11
N THR A 279 23.81 1.59 0.37
CA THR A 279 22.63 0.92 0.93
C THR A 279 22.72 -0.54 0.59
N ILE A 280 22.05 -1.39 1.38
CA ILE A 280 22.05 -2.83 1.09
C ILE A 280 21.58 -3.10 -0.34
N ALA A 281 20.47 -2.48 -0.73
CA ALA A 281 19.87 -2.67 -2.04
C ALA A 281 20.78 -2.18 -3.18
N ALA A 282 21.37 -0.97 -3.06
CA ALA A 282 22.31 -0.46 -4.06
C ALA A 282 23.57 -1.32 -4.17
N ASN A 283 24.11 -1.81 -3.04
CA ASN A 283 25.26 -2.69 -3.05
C ASN A 283 25.00 -3.98 -3.82
N ILE A 284 23.81 -4.58 -3.62
CA ILE A 284 23.41 -5.77 -4.37
C ILE A 284 23.29 -5.43 -5.86
N ALA A 285 22.59 -4.37 -6.24
CA ALA A 285 22.40 -4.03 -7.65
C ALA A 285 23.71 -3.73 -8.40
N LEU A 286 24.67 -3.07 -7.75
CA LEU A 286 25.90 -2.62 -8.39
C LEU A 286 27.00 -3.69 -8.41
N GLN A 287 27.13 -4.50 -7.35
CA GLN A 287 28.22 -5.47 -7.24
C GLN A 287 27.87 -6.85 -7.79
N PHE A 288 26.59 -7.13 -8.06
CA PHE A 288 26.17 -8.46 -8.45
C PHE A 288 26.83 -8.98 -9.74
N SER A 289 26.92 -8.13 -10.76
CA SER A 289 27.53 -8.52 -12.05
C SER A 289 29.02 -8.87 -11.95
N ASN A 290 29.70 -8.41 -10.88
CA ASN A 290 31.13 -8.63 -10.66
C ASN A 290 31.40 -9.70 -9.58
N ALA A 291 30.35 -10.26 -8.99
CA ALA A 291 30.45 -11.16 -7.86
C ALA A 291 30.61 -12.62 -8.30
N PHE A 292 31.65 -13.28 -7.80
CA PHE A 292 31.83 -14.73 -7.97
C PHE A 292 31.13 -15.49 -6.85
N LYS A 293 31.52 -16.75 -6.60
CA LYS A 293 30.83 -17.64 -5.65
C LYS A 293 30.69 -17.04 -4.25
N THR A 294 31.76 -16.46 -3.70
CA THR A 294 31.74 -15.89 -2.35
C THR A 294 31.04 -14.53 -2.34
N GLY A 295 31.28 -13.70 -3.36
CA GLY A 295 30.60 -12.43 -3.56
C GLY A 295 29.09 -12.57 -3.67
N GLN A 296 28.60 -13.53 -4.46
CA GLN A 296 27.16 -13.79 -4.61
C GLN A 296 26.54 -14.17 -3.27
N GLY A 297 27.19 -15.06 -2.50
CA GLY A 297 26.73 -15.41 -1.16
C GLY A 297 26.77 -14.22 -0.18
N ALA A 298 27.77 -13.33 -0.27
CA ALA A 298 27.84 -12.11 0.55
C ALA A 298 26.72 -11.11 0.23
N LEU A 299 26.36 -10.99 -1.05
CA LEU A 299 25.21 -10.17 -1.49
C LEU A 299 23.87 -10.80 -1.07
N ILE A 300 23.75 -12.13 -1.13
CA ILE A 300 22.58 -12.85 -0.60
C ILE A 300 22.47 -12.65 0.92
N ALA A 301 23.58 -12.70 1.66
CA ALA A 301 23.61 -12.39 3.09
C ALA A 301 23.16 -10.94 3.38
N SER A 302 23.53 -9.99 2.53
CA SER A 302 23.05 -8.61 2.62
C SER A 302 21.52 -8.56 2.40
N GLY A 303 21.01 -9.26 1.40
CA GLY A 303 19.57 -9.40 1.16
C GLY A 303 18.81 -10.02 2.32
N LEU A 304 19.39 -11.01 3.01
CA LEU A 304 18.83 -11.58 4.24
C LEU A 304 18.73 -10.54 5.36
N VAL A 305 19.77 -9.72 5.56
CA VAL A 305 19.72 -8.63 6.55
C VAL A 305 18.60 -7.65 6.20
N LEU A 306 18.47 -7.27 4.93
CA LEU A 306 17.39 -6.38 4.49
C LEU A 306 16.01 -7.00 4.71
N PHE A 307 15.84 -8.29 4.40
CA PHE A 307 14.62 -9.04 4.69
C PHE A 307 14.26 -9.00 6.18
N VAL A 308 15.22 -9.25 7.06
CA VAL A 308 15.04 -9.22 8.52
C VAL A 308 14.68 -7.82 9.00
N VAL A 309 15.38 -6.78 8.52
CA VAL A 309 15.09 -5.39 8.89
C VAL A 309 13.67 -5.01 8.49
N THR A 310 13.27 -5.30 7.25
CA THR A 310 11.91 -5.06 6.78
C THR A 310 10.88 -5.83 7.62
N PHE A 311 11.14 -7.10 7.91
CA PHE A 311 10.26 -7.93 8.72
C PHE A 311 10.05 -7.33 10.12
N LEU A 312 11.14 -6.93 10.79
CA LEU A 312 11.10 -6.31 12.11
C LEU A 312 10.32 -4.99 12.09
N VAL A 313 10.57 -4.15 11.09
CA VAL A 313 9.85 -2.88 10.90
C VAL A 313 8.35 -3.12 10.73
N ASN A 314 7.96 -4.08 9.88
CA ASN A 314 6.56 -4.42 9.67
C ASN A 314 5.89 -5.01 10.93
N LEU A 315 6.64 -5.78 11.72
CA LEU A 315 6.16 -6.31 13.00
C LEU A 315 5.95 -5.20 14.03
N LEU A 316 6.90 -4.27 14.15
CA LEU A 316 6.83 -3.13 15.05
C LEU A 316 5.65 -2.22 14.67
N ALA A 317 5.50 -1.94 13.38
CA ALA A 317 4.39 -1.12 12.88
C ALA A 317 3.02 -1.66 13.29
N ARG A 318 2.79 -2.98 13.12
CA ARG A 318 1.54 -3.61 13.56
C ARG A 318 1.32 -3.51 15.06
N ARG A 319 2.37 -3.63 15.87
CA ARG A 319 2.24 -3.48 17.32
C ARG A 319 1.89 -2.06 17.72
N ILE A 320 2.39 -1.06 16.99
CA ILE A 320 2.08 0.34 17.23
C ILE A 320 0.63 0.64 16.85
N THR A 321 0.17 0.18 15.67
CA THR A 321 -1.20 0.42 15.20
C THR A 321 -2.23 -0.37 16.01
N ALA A 322 -1.96 -1.64 16.37
CA ALA A 322 -2.89 -2.45 17.17
C ALA A 322 -3.10 -1.91 18.60
N ARG A 323 -2.19 -1.07 19.12
CA ARG A 323 -2.34 -0.39 20.42
C ARG A 323 -3.17 0.90 20.34
N ALA A 324 -3.42 1.42 19.13
CA ALA A 324 -4.14 2.66 18.92
C ALA A 324 -5.67 2.48 18.95
N ASP A 325 -6.16 1.25 18.81
CA ASP A 325 -7.60 0.89 18.79
C ASP A 325 -8.20 0.64 20.20
N ILE A 326 -7.46 0.94 21.28
CA ILE A 326 -7.96 0.77 22.66
C ILE A 326 -8.48 2.11 23.19
N PRO A 327 -9.79 2.24 23.50
CA PRO A 327 -10.35 3.41 24.17
C PRO A 327 -9.56 3.75 25.45
N LYS A 328 -9.33 5.04 25.72
CA LYS A 328 -8.48 5.52 26.83
C LYS A 328 -8.93 4.99 28.21
N ASP A 329 -10.21 4.68 28.31
CA ASP A 329 -10.96 4.15 29.45
C ASP A 329 -10.57 2.71 29.83
N GLU A 330 -10.05 1.89 28.92
CA GLU A 330 -9.60 0.52 29.20
C GLU A 330 -8.10 0.36 29.52
N ARG A 331 -7.30 1.43 29.38
CA ARG A 331 -5.85 1.38 29.61
C ARG A 331 -5.44 0.95 31.02
N TRP A 332 -6.34 1.08 32.00
CA TRP A 332 -6.07 0.73 33.40
C TRP A 332 -6.47 -0.70 33.77
N SER A 333 -7.27 -1.41 32.96
CA SER A 333 -7.67 -2.81 33.24
C SER A 333 -6.60 -3.84 32.83
N LEU A 334 -5.73 -3.48 31.89
CA LEU A 334 -4.61 -4.35 31.46
C LEU A 334 -3.48 -4.44 32.49
N PHE A 335 -3.39 -3.48 33.42
CA PHE A 335 -2.42 -3.51 34.52
C PHE A 335 -2.91 -4.28 35.75
N SER A 336 -4.19 -4.62 35.85
CA SER A 336 -4.69 -5.47 36.94
C SER A 336 -4.53 -6.97 36.69
N VAL A 337 -4.20 -7.39 35.46
CA VAL A 337 -3.99 -8.83 35.14
C VAL A 337 -2.57 -9.32 35.44
N PHE A 338 -1.61 -8.42 35.65
CA PHE A 338 -0.21 -8.78 35.97
C PHE A 338 0.16 -8.69 37.46
N ARG A 339 -0.79 -8.45 38.36
CA ARG A 339 -0.51 -8.39 39.80
C ARG A 339 -1.45 -9.29 40.61
N GLY A 340 -1.08 -10.58 40.65
CA GLY A 340 -1.27 -11.43 41.83
C GLY A 340 -2.50 -12.34 41.85
N ARG A 341 -2.29 -13.65 41.66
CA ARG A 341 -2.30 -14.64 42.75
C ARG A 341 -1.94 -16.04 42.22
N SER A 342 -0.77 -16.51 42.63
CA SER A 342 -0.46 -17.93 42.76
C SER A 342 -1.27 -18.52 43.92
N GLY A 343 -1.96 -19.64 43.72
CA GLY A 343 -2.40 -20.48 44.83
C GLY A 343 -3.72 -21.22 44.63
N ARG A 344 -3.59 -22.54 44.36
CA ARG A 344 -4.41 -23.66 44.84
C ARG A 344 -5.90 -23.78 44.46
N ALA A 345 -6.15 -24.78 43.62
CA ALA A 345 -7.09 -25.90 43.74
C ALA A 345 -8.40 -25.76 44.54
N GLY A 346 -9.50 -26.15 43.89
CA GLY A 346 -10.57 -26.94 44.52
C GLY A 346 -12.00 -26.42 44.30
N GLY A 347 -12.85 -27.25 43.70
CA GLY A 347 -14.26 -27.37 44.09
C GLY A 347 -15.28 -26.46 43.40
N SER A 348 -16.18 -27.12 42.66
CA SER A 348 -17.65 -26.95 42.62
C SER A 348 -18.33 -25.60 42.87
N GLU A 349 -19.41 -25.43 42.11
CA GLU A 349 -20.62 -24.62 42.32
C GLU A 349 -20.86 -23.48 41.34
N ALA A 350 -21.99 -23.64 40.64
CA ALA A 350 -22.79 -22.60 40.06
C ALA A 350 -23.04 -21.45 41.06
N THR A 351 -23.32 -20.25 40.55
CA THR A 351 -24.56 -19.50 40.84
C THR A 351 -24.47 -18.11 40.22
N SER A 352 -25.60 -17.71 39.64
CA SER A 352 -26.01 -16.39 39.16
C SER A 352 -25.39 -15.20 39.88
N VAL A 353 -25.05 -14.15 39.12
CA VAL A 353 -24.93 -12.80 39.67
C VAL A 353 -26.05 -11.95 39.09
N ALA A 354 -26.95 -11.61 40.02
CA ALA A 354 -28.08 -10.74 39.87
C ALA A 354 -27.68 -9.26 39.88
N ILE A 355 -28.58 -8.49 39.30
CA ILE A 355 -28.82 -7.07 39.44
C ILE A 355 -28.85 -6.69 40.92
N ALA A 356 -28.16 -5.62 41.31
CA ALA A 356 -28.40 -4.92 42.56
C ALA A 356 -28.28 -3.41 42.37
N SER A 357 -29.40 -2.76 42.66
CA SER A 357 -29.67 -1.34 42.71
C SER A 357 -29.06 -0.67 43.94
N GLY A 358 -28.90 0.66 43.86
CA GLY A 358 -29.22 1.55 44.98
C GLY A 358 -28.08 2.36 45.59
N THR A 359 -28.09 3.67 45.34
CA THR A 359 -27.89 4.69 46.39
C THR A 359 -28.63 5.96 45.99
N ALA A 360 -29.47 6.42 46.92
CA ALA A 360 -30.39 7.56 46.83
C ALA A 360 -29.67 8.91 47.02
N ILE A 361 -30.23 9.99 46.45
CA ILE A 361 -30.34 11.30 47.11
C ILE A 361 -31.70 11.93 46.75
N THR A 362 -32.30 12.46 47.80
CA THR A 362 -33.58 13.12 48.06
C THR A 362 -33.88 14.42 47.31
N GLY A 363 -35.17 14.74 47.12
CA GLY A 363 -35.65 16.11 46.85
C GLY A 363 -37.11 16.14 46.38
N ALA A 364 -38.02 16.52 47.28
CA ALA A 364 -39.47 16.52 47.14
C ALA A 364 -40.04 17.70 46.31
N ALA A 365 -41.21 17.49 45.68
CA ALA A 365 -42.33 18.46 45.64
C ALA A 365 -43.61 17.83 45.03
N GLU A 366 -44.75 18.20 45.63
CA GLU A 366 -46.14 17.71 45.51
C GLU A 366 -46.88 17.80 44.14
N VAL A 367 -47.60 16.71 43.80
CA VAL A 367 -49.07 16.48 43.54
C VAL A 367 -49.99 17.75 43.54
N PRO A 368 -51.12 17.89 42.77
CA PRO A 368 -52.18 16.90 42.38
C PRO A 368 -52.67 16.95 40.91
N ASP A 369 -53.06 15.84 40.28
CA ASP A 369 -54.30 15.03 40.35
C ASP A 369 -55.59 15.75 39.90
N GLY A 370 -56.27 15.15 38.91
CA GLY A 370 -57.45 15.71 38.24
C GLY A 370 -58.04 14.74 37.22
N ARG A 371 -58.96 13.90 37.69
CA ARG A 371 -59.77 12.93 36.92
C ARG A 371 -60.84 13.62 36.05
N GLY A 372 -61.22 12.95 34.96
CA GLY A 372 -62.48 13.15 34.22
C GLY A 372 -62.37 12.56 32.80
N ALA A 373 -62.84 11.33 32.51
CA ALA A 373 -64.23 10.87 32.34
C ALA A 373 -64.86 11.27 30.98
N PHE A 374 -65.19 10.23 30.19
CA PHE A 374 -66.23 10.14 29.13
C PHE A 374 -66.00 11.00 27.86
N GLU A 375 -66.36 10.66 26.62
CA GLU A 375 -67.31 9.70 26.05
C GLU A 375 -67.02 9.58 24.53
N ALA A 376 -67.32 8.42 23.93
CA ALA A 376 -67.27 8.21 22.48
C ALA A 376 -68.60 8.59 21.82
N LYS A 377 -68.58 9.08 20.57
CA LYS A 377 -69.78 9.05 19.71
C LYS A 377 -69.43 8.89 18.23
N ASP A 378 -69.97 7.81 17.67
CA ASP A 378 -69.89 7.38 16.27
C ASP A 378 -70.84 8.15 15.33
N THR A 379 -70.31 8.56 14.15
CA THR A 379 -70.85 8.46 12.75
C THR A 379 -72.24 9.03 12.38
N PRO A 380 -72.71 9.03 11.09
CA PRO A 380 -72.09 9.19 9.75
C PRO A 380 -72.88 10.16 8.81
N GLY A 381 -72.40 10.40 7.57
CA GLY A 381 -73.29 10.58 6.39
C GLY A 381 -72.99 11.70 5.37
N GLU A 382 -72.75 11.28 4.12
CA GLU A 382 -73.19 11.85 2.80
C GLU A 382 -72.78 13.28 2.34
N VAL A 383 -72.66 13.68 1.06
CA VAL A 383 -72.60 13.13 -0.31
C VAL A 383 -72.24 14.31 -1.26
N ALA A 384 -71.59 14.02 -2.39
CA ALA A 384 -71.53 14.74 -3.69
C ALA A 384 -70.83 16.11 -3.91
N ALA A 385 -69.91 16.04 -4.89
CA ALA A 385 -69.54 16.95 -6.00
C ALA A 385 -70.14 18.37 -6.12
N ASP A 386 -69.28 19.36 -6.40
CA ASP A 386 -69.24 20.07 -7.70
C ASP A 386 -67.97 20.94 -7.83
N ASP A 387 -67.53 21.13 -9.07
CA ASP A 387 -66.46 22.01 -9.52
C ASP A 387 -66.75 23.48 -9.21
N THR A 388 -65.73 24.25 -8.78
CA THR A 388 -65.46 25.59 -9.34
C THR A 388 -64.16 26.19 -8.81
N ALA A 389 -63.40 26.75 -9.75
CA ALA A 389 -62.14 27.42 -9.55
C ALA A 389 -62.24 28.62 -8.58
N GLY A 390 -61.39 28.64 -7.56
CA GLY A 390 -61.29 29.75 -6.63
C GLY A 390 -59.95 29.75 -5.90
N ARG A 391 -59.02 30.57 -6.39
CA ARG A 391 -57.73 30.89 -5.76
C ARG A 391 -57.88 31.11 -4.26
N SER A 392 -57.29 30.23 -3.45
CA SER A 392 -56.95 30.57 -2.06
C SER A 392 -55.56 30.03 -1.74
N ARG A 393 -54.67 30.97 -1.40
CA ARG A 393 -53.31 30.74 -0.92
C ARG A 393 -53.38 29.92 0.36
N THR A 394 -53.16 28.62 0.27
CA THR A 394 -52.88 27.80 1.45
C THR A 394 -51.55 28.24 2.04
N ARG A 395 -51.64 28.91 3.20
CA ARG A 395 -50.53 29.10 4.14
C ARG A 395 -49.94 27.72 4.41
N ARG A 396 -48.80 27.42 3.77
CA ARG A 396 -47.92 26.33 4.17
C ARG A 396 -47.56 26.60 5.63
N ALA A 397 -48.02 25.70 6.51
CA ALA A 397 -47.60 25.65 7.89
C ALA A 397 -46.07 25.76 7.93
N ALA A 398 -45.59 26.80 8.58
CA ALA A 398 -44.17 27.01 8.83
C ALA A 398 -43.67 25.78 9.60
N HIS A 399 -42.87 24.96 8.93
CA HIS A 399 -41.89 24.13 9.61
C HIS A 399 -41.11 25.07 10.53
N GLY A 400 -41.24 24.82 11.84
CA GLY A 400 -40.50 25.54 12.87
C GLY A 400 -39.05 25.63 12.46
N THR A 401 -38.63 26.83 12.07
CA THR A 401 -37.24 27.15 11.81
C THR A 401 -36.57 27.01 13.16
N ILE A 402 -35.84 25.92 13.37
CA ILE A 402 -34.94 25.79 14.51
C ILE A 402 -34.11 27.07 14.51
N GLY A 403 -34.22 27.83 15.60
CA GLY A 403 -33.67 29.17 15.73
C GLY A 403 -32.24 29.19 15.21
N GLY A 404 -31.97 30.13 14.30
CA GLY A 404 -30.63 30.42 13.81
C GLY A 404 -29.78 30.81 15.00
N GLY A 405 -29.06 29.84 15.57
CA GLY A 405 -27.96 30.10 16.46
C GLY A 405 -27.00 31.00 15.71
N VAL A 406 -26.85 32.23 16.21
CA VAL A 406 -25.85 33.18 15.71
C VAL A 406 -24.51 32.45 15.76
N LEU A 407 -23.98 32.05 14.61
CA LEU A 407 -22.64 31.50 14.50
C LEU A 407 -21.69 32.58 14.99
N ILE A 408 -21.17 32.42 16.22
CA ILE A 408 -20.25 33.37 16.82
C ILE A 408 -19.04 33.44 15.90
N PRO A 409 -18.74 34.60 15.28
CA PRO A 409 -17.59 34.72 14.41
C PRO A 409 -16.31 34.42 15.22
N PRO A 410 -15.36 33.66 14.66
CA PRO A 410 -14.17 33.27 15.40
C PRO A 410 -13.35 34.50 15.77
N SER A 411 -12.84 34.53 17.00
CA SER A 411 -11.94 35.60 17.46
C SER A 411 -10.77 35.80 16.48
N THR A 412 -10.35 37.05 16.28
CA THR A 412 -9.23 37.45 15.38
C THR A 412 -7.99 36.53 15.46
N PRO A 413 -7.47 36.14 16.65
CA PRO A 413 -6.31 35.24 16.72
C PRO A 413 -6.58 33.83 16.19
N ARG A 414 -7.81 33.30 16.38
CA ARG A 414 -8.21 31.99 15.82
C ARG A 414 -8.28 32.04 14.30
N ARG A 415 -8.79 33.15 13.74
CA ARG A 415 -8.84 33.37 12.29
C ARG A 415 -7.44 33.45 11.67
N ILE A 416 -6.51 34.18 12.30
CA ILE A 416 -5.11 34.28 11.83
C ILE A 416 -4.44 32.91 11.83
N ARG A 417 -4.57 32.15 12.93
CA ARG A 417 -4.02 30.79 13.02
C ARG A 417 -4.59 29.85 11.96
N SER A 418 -5.90 29.94 11.70
CA SER A 418 -6.53 29.15 10.63
C SER A 418 -6.06 29.58 9.24
N GLY A 419 -5.81 30.87 9.01
CA GLY A 419 -5.25 31.38 7.76
C GLY A 419 -3.82 30.90 7.53
N PHE A 420 -2.96 31.00 8.56
CA PHE A 420 -1.58 30.50 8.51
C PHE A 420 -1.53 28.99 8.26
N ALA A 421 -2.35 28.21 8.96
CA ALA A 421 -2.43 26.76 8.75
C ALA A 421 -2.90 26.43 7.32
N GLY A 422 -3.88 27.16 6.79
CA GLY A 422 -4.29 27.04 5.39
C GLY A 422 -3.16 27.34 4.42
N GLY A 423 -2.46 28.46 4.61
CA GLY A 423 -1.31 28.86 3.80
C GLY A 423 -0.16 27.83 3.85
N ALA A 424 0.17 27.31 5.03
CA ALA A 424 1.16 26.26 5.19
C ALA A 424 0.78 24.97 4.44
N THR A 425 -0.50 24.59 4.49
CA THR A 425 -1.01 23.40 3.78
C THR A 425 -0.90 23.59 2.26
N VAL A 426 -1.22 24.78 1.74
CA VAL A 426 -1.02 25.13 0.33
C VAL A 426 0.45 25.10 -0.05
N ALA A 427 1.34 25.67 0.77
CA ALA A 427 2.77 25.66 0.52
C ALA A 427 3.32 24.22 0.45
N THR A 428 2.93 23.35 1.39
CA THR A 428 3.32 21.92 1.33
C THR A 428 2.80 21.23 0.08
N PHE A 429 1.60 21.58 -0.38
CA PHE A 429 1.05 21.03 -1.61
C PHE A 429 1.84 21.45 -2.84
N VAL A 430 2.15 22.75 -2.97
CA VAL A 430 2.96 23.28 -4.08
C VAL A 430 4.36 22.65 -4.08
N LEU A 431 5.01 22.59 -2.91
CA LEU A 431 6.33 21.96 -2.77
C LEU A 431 6.33 20.48 -3.16
N ALA A 432 5.26 19.74 -2.86
CA ALA A 432 5.13 18.34 -3.24
C ALA A 432 4.95 18.15 -4.76
N VAL A 433 4.12 18.99 -5.38
CA VAL A 433 3.75 18.83 -6.79
C VAL A 433 4.85 19.28 -7.75
N LEU A 434 5.69 20.24 -7.36
CA LEU A 434 6.75 20.78 -8.22
C LEU A 434 7.74 19.71 -8.73
N PRO A 435 8.39 18.89 -7.88
CA PRO A 435 9.28 17.82 -8.36
C PRO A 435 8.55 16.81 -9.23
N LEU A 436 7.30 16.51 -8.89
CA LEU A 436 6.50 15.51 -9.57
C LEU A 436 6.10 15.94 -10.98
N LEU A 437 5.69 17.21 -11.15
CA LEU A 437 5.47 17.80 -12.48
C LEU A 437 6.78 17.93 -13.26
N SER A 438 7.89 18.25 -12.59
CA SER A 438 9.22 18.29 -13.23
C SER A 438 9.61 16.95 -13.85
N ILE A 439 9.36 15.83 -13.15
CA ILE A 439 9.61 14.48 -13.66
C ILE A 439 8.81 14.25 -14.95
N LEU A 440 7.49 14.45 -14.91
CA LEU A 440 6.63 14.23 -16.07
C LEU A 440 7.03 15.14 -17.24
N TRP A 441 7.29 16.42 -16.96
CA TRP A 441 7.72 17.39 -17.96
C TRP A 441 9.04 16.99 -18.63
N LEU A 442 10.05 16.59 -17.85
CA LEU A 442 11.36 16.20 -18.39
C LEU A 442 11.28 14.90 -19.18
N VAL A 443 10.55 13.90 -18.68
CA VAL A 443 10.37 12.63 -19.39
C VAL A 443 9.65 12.84 -20.72
N VAL A 444 8.61 13.67 -20.75
CA VAL A 444 7.91 13.99 -22.00
C VAL A 444 8.82 14.82 -22.92
N SER A 445 9.34 15.95 -22.47
CA SER A 445 10.09 16.90 -23.32
C SER A 445 11.41 16.33 -23.89
N LYS A 446 12.10 15.47 -23.13
CA LYS A 446 13.32 14.79 -23.60
C LYS A 446 12.98 13.49 -24.33
N GLY A 447 12.03 12.71 -23.82
CA GLY A 447 11.69 11.41 -24.38
C GLY A 447 11.06 11.50 -25.77
N THR A 448 10.25 12.53 -26.07
CA THR A 448 9.64 12.67 -27.41
C THR A 448 10.65 12.94 -28.52
N LYS A 449 11.87 13.39 -28.20
CA LYS A 449 12.89 13.70 -29.22
C LYS A 449 13.48 12.46 -29.88
N ALA A 450 13.58 11.36 -29.15
CA ALA A 450 14.10 10.08 -29.65
C ALA A 450 12.99 9.05 -29.93
N LEU A 451 11.73 9.39 -29.70
CA LEU A 451 10.60 8.49 -29.93
C LEU A 451 10.17 8.57 -31.41
N ASN A 452 10.73 7.68 -32.24
CA ASN A 452 10.42 7.55 -33.66
C ASN A 452 10.04 6.10 -34.02
N ALA A 453 9.62 5.85 -35.27
CA ALA A 453 9.21 4.52 -35.72
C ALA A 453 10.35 3.50 -35.66
N GLU A 454 11.59 3.93 -35.92
CA GLU A 454 12.79 3.10 -35.81
C GLU A 454 13.00 2.64 -34.35
N PHE A 455 12.86 3.56 -33.40
CA PHE A 455 13.01 3.31 -31.98
C PHE A 455 12.02 2.25 -31.46
N LEU A 456 10.81 2.21 -32.01
CA LEU A 456 9.79 1.23 -31.61
C LEU A 456 9.94 -0.14 -32.29
N THR A 457 10.60 -0.21 -33.46
CA THR A 457 10.63 -1.43 -34.29
C THR A 457 11.99 -2.13 -34.29
N HIS A 458 13.07 -1.41 -34.05
CA HIS A 458 14.42 -1.95 -34.08
C HIS A 458 14.93 -2.30 -32.67
N SER A 459 16.06 -3.00 -32.63
CA SER A 459 16.78 -3.33 -31.40
C SER A 459 18.01 -2.45 -31.23
N LEU A 460 18.69 -2.56 -30.08
CA LEU A 460 19.97 -1.90 -29.83
C LEU A 460 21.16 -2.74 -30.31
N ARG A 461 20.91 -3.84 -31.03
CA ARG A 461 21.96 -4.74 -31.51
C ARG A 461 22.90 -4.00 -32.45
N ASN A 462 24.21 -4.11 -32.19
CA ASN A 462 25.30 -3.51 -32.97
C ASN A 462 25.29 -1.97 -33.00
N ILE A 463 24.62 -1.33 -32.05
CA ILE A 463 24.56 0.13 -31.96
C ILE A 463 25.36 0.57 -30.75
N SER A 464 26.35 1.42 -31.00
CA SER A 464 27.22 1.96 -29.96
C SER A 464 26.55 3.13 -29.22
N GLU A 465 27.11 3.54 -28.09
CA GLU A 465 26.54 4.57 -27.22
C GLU A 465 26.54 5.97 -27.84
N ASP A 466 27.47 6.24 -28.77
CA ASP A 466 27.71 7.49 -29.49
C ASP A 466 26.88 7.62 -30.78
N GLN A 467 26.57 6.49 -31.43
CA GLN A 467 25.82 6.46 -32.68
C GLN A 467 24.38 6.92 -32.45
N THR A 468 23.80 7.69 -33.38
CA THR A 468 22.38 8.01 -33.40
C THR A 468 21.57 6.88 -34.04
N GLY A 469 20.34 6.61 -33.56
CA GLY A 469 19.45 5.56 -34.11
C GLY A 469 19.13 4.46 -33.10
N GLY A 470 18.66 3.30 -33.56
CA GLY A 470 18.43 2.13 -32.70
C GLY A 470 17.15 2.15 -31.88
N GLY A 471 16.68 0.97 -31.51
CA GLY A 471 15.35 0.83 -30.91
C GLY A 471 15.25 -0.10 -29.72
N VAL A 472 14.15 0.03 -29.00
CA VAL A 472 13.82 -0.70 -27.77
C VAL A 472 12.80 -1.81 -27.99
N TYR A 473 12.55 -2.24 -29.23
CA TYR A 473 11.57 -3.29 -29.52
C TYR A 473 11.81 -4.57 -28.72
N HIS A 474 13.06 -5.01 -28.67
CA HIS A 474 13.51 -6.15 -27.85
C HIS A 474 13.12 -6.02 -26.37
N ALA A 475 13.14 -4.80 -25.82
CA ALA A 475 12.81 -4.51 -24.44
C ALA A 475 11.30 -4.36 -24.20
N ILE A 476 10.54 -3.83 -25.17
CA ILE A 476 9.07 -3.83 -25.14
C ILE A 476 8.57 -5.27 -25.05
N LEU A 477 9.07 -6.12 -25.95
CA LEU A 477 8.71 -7.53 -26.02
C LEU A 477 9.01 -8.24 -24.69
N GLY A 478 10.23 -8.09 -24.15
CA GLY A 478 10.56 -8.73 -22.87
C GLY A 478 9.76 -8.22 -21.69
N THR A 479 9.42 -6.93 -21.66
CA THR A 479 8.56 -6.36 -20.60
C THR A 479 7.16 -6.97 -20.64
N LEU A 480 6.57 -7.11 -21.83
CA LEU A 480 5.23 -7.67 -22.00
C LEU A 480 5.18 -9.18 -21.75
N GLU A 481 6.17 -9.94 -22.22
CA GLU A 481 6.23 -11.38 -22.03
C GLU A 481 6.43 -11.76 -20.56
N GLN A 482 7.41 -11.13 -19.89
CA GLN A 482 7.69 -11.43 -18.47
C GLN A 482 6.53 -11.04 -17.58
N ALA A 483 5.92 -9.87 -17.81
CA ALA A 483 4.74 -9.43 -17.07
C ALA A 483 3.51 -10.30 -17.36
N GLY A 484 3.32 -10.72 -18.62
CA GLY A 484 2.24 -11.63 -19.02
C GLY A 484 2.36 -12.99 -18.35
N LEU A 485 3.54 -13.59 -18.34
CA LEU A 485 3.81 -14.85 -17.64
C LEU A 485 3.64 -14.71 -16.13
N ALA A 486 4.16 -13.64 -15.52
CA ALA A 486 3.96 -13.36 -14.10
C ALA A 486 2.47 -13.24 -13.75
N THR A 487 1.69 -12.55 -14.59
CA THR A 487 0.24 -12.39 -14.44
C THR A 487 -0.49 -13.73 -14.52
N LEU A 488 -0.14 -14.55 -15.51
CA LEU A 488 -0.75 -15.86 -15.74
C LEU A 488 -0.54 -16.80 -14.53
N MET A 489 0.59 -16.69 -13.84
CA MET A 489 0.89 -17.46 -12.63
C MET A 489 0.30 -16.83 -11.36
N ALA A 490 0.50 -15.52 -11.15
CA ALA A 490 0.16 -14.84 -9.91
C ALA A 490 -1.35 -14.63 -9.73
N VAL A 491 -2.08 -14.33 -10.81
CA VAL A 491 -3.50 -13.96 -10.71
C VAL A 491 -4.37 -15.11 -10.21
N PRO A 492 -4.29 -16.33 -10.79
CA PRO A 492 -5.09 -17.45 -10.30
C PRO A 492 -4.77 -17.78 -8.84
N ILE A 493 -3.50 -17.84 -8.46
CA ILE A 493 -3.05 -18.14 -7.10
C ILE A 493 -3.55 -17.05 -6.14
N GLY A 494 -3.38 -15.77 -6.50
CA GLY A 494 -3.76 -14.65 -5.66
C GLY A 494 -5.27 -14.56 -5.42
N ILE A 495 -6.08 -14.79 -6.47
CA ILE A 495 -7.54 -14.84 -6.32
C ILE A 495 -7.96 -16.02 -5.43
N LEU A 496 -7.36 -17.21 -5.60
CA LEU A 496 -7.66 -18.36 -4.75
C LEU A 496 -7.32 -18.10 -3.28
N VAL A 497 -6.18 -17.47 -2.99
CA VAL A 497 -5.83 -17.07 -1.61
C VAL A 497 -6.78 -16.01 -1.07
N ALA A 498 -7.20 -15.03 -1.88
CA ALA A 498 -8.18 -14.04 -1.46
C ALA A 498 -9.54 -14.68 -1.15
N VAL A 499 -10.00 -15.62 -1.98
CA VAL A 499 -11.22 -16.41 -1.72
C VAL A 499 -11.06 -17.22 -0.43
N TYR A 500 -9.88 -17.78 -0.16
CA TYR A 500 -9.62 -18.45 1.12
C TYR A 500 -9.84 -17.48 2.28
N LEU A 501 -9.20 -16.31 2.24
CA LEU A 501 -9.24 -15.33 3.33
C LEU A 501 -10.65 -14.80 3.61
N VAL A 502 -11.44 -14.55 2.57
CA VAL A 502 -12.80 -13.99 2.72
C VAL A 502 -13.83 -15.06 3.06
N GLU A 503 -13.81 -16.20 2.37
CA GLU A 503 -14.92 -17.16 2.43
C GLU A 503 -14.65 -18.32 3.40
N TYR A 504 -13.40 -18.72 3.60
CA TYR A 504 -13.04 -19.91 4.40
C TYR A 504 -12.13 -19.61 5.60
N GLY A 505 -11.52 -18.42 5.65
CA GLY A 505 -10.44 -18.06 6.56
C GLY A 505 -10.93 -17.87 7.99
N LYS A 506 -10.82 -18.92 8.81
CA LYS A 506 -10.99 -18.85 10.27
C LYS A 506 -9.79 -19.48 10.97
N GLY A 507 -9.45 -18.97 12.16
CA GLY A 507 -8.39 -19.53 13.01
C GLY A 507 -6.96 -19.06 12.68
N MET A 508 -5.96 -19.87 13.04
CA MET A 508 -4.55 -19.50 12.94
C MET A 508 -4.05 -19.41 11.49
N LEU A 509 -4.52 -20.30 10.60
CA LEU A 509 -4.07 -20.31 9.21
C LEU A 509 -4.40 -18.99 8.50
N ALA A 510 -5.62 -18.47 8.66
CA ALA A 510 -6.01 -17.17 8.11
C ALA A 510 -5.16 -16.02 8.66
N LYS A 511 -4.93 -15.98 9.98
CA LYS A 511 -4.07 -14.97 10.62
C LYS A 511 -2.63 -15.02 10.08
N SER A 512 -2.08 -16.21 9.91
CA SER A 512 -0.75 -16.41 9.33
C SER A 512 -0.70 -15.95 7.88
N VAL A 513 -1.66 -16.36 7.04
CA VAL A 513 -1.72 -15.96 5.63
C VAL A 513 -1.81 -14.44 5.51
N THR A 514 -2.73 -13.78 6.23
CA THR A 514 -2.81 -12.31 6.25
C THR A 514 -1.50 -11.67 6.70
N PHE A 515 -0.89 -12.17 7.78
CA PHE A 515 0.40 -11.66 8.25
C PHE A 515 1.48 -11.75 7.17
N PHE A 516 1.61 -12.90 6.50
CA PHE A 516 2.62 -13.12 5.47
C PHE A 516 2.34 -12.35 4.18
N VAL A 517 1.08 -12.20 3.75
CA VAL A 517 0.70 -11.32 2.63
C VAL A 517 1.16 -9.88 2.90
N ASP A 518 0.93 -9.39 4.12
CA ASP A 518 1.35 -8.05 4.51
C ASP A 518 2.88 -7.92 4.64
N VAL A 519 3.58 -8.97 5.08
CA VAL A 519 5.06 -8.99 5.06
C VAL A 519 5.58 -8.96 3.63
N MET A 520 4.95 -9.68 2.70
CA MET A 520 5.30 -9.69 1.28
C MET A 520 5.12 -8.32 0.63
N MET A 521 4.09 -7.54 1.00
CA MET A 521 3.92 -6.17 0.50
C MET A 521 5.07 -5.24 0.89
N GLY A 522 5.69 -5.49 2.04
CA GLY A 522 6.87 -4.75 2.49
C GLY A 522 8.19 -5.36 2.01
N LEU A 523 8.19 -6.58 1.47
CA LEU A 523 9.39 -7.27 1.01
C LEU A 523 10.14 -6.39 0.01
N PRO A 524 11.44 -6.13 0.20
CA PRO A 524 12.25 -5.43 -0.79
C PRO A 524 12.23 -6.21 -2.10
N SER A 525 12.00 -5.54 -3.23
CA SER A 525 11.84 -6.23 -4.52
C SER A 525 13.09 -7.02 -4.93
N ILE A 526 14.28 -6.55 -4.52
CA ILE A 526 15.54 -7.26 -4.75
C ILE A 526 15.64 -8.60 -4.02
N VAL A 527 14.93 -8.79 -2.90
CA VAL A 527 14.94 -10.05 -2.14
C VAL A 527 14.23 -11.16 -2.92
N ALA A 528 13.16 -10.84 -3.66
CA ALA A 528 12.53 -11.80 -4.57
C ALA A 528 13.48 -12.23 -5.70
N GLY A 529 14.25 -11.29 -6.25
CA GLY A 529 15.31 -11.58 -7.23
C GLY A 529 16.41 -12.47 -6.67
N LEU A 530 16.93 -12.15 -5.48
CA LEU A 530 17.95 -12.97 -4.80
C LEU A 530 17.45 -14.38 -4.47
N PHE A 531 16.17 -14.54 -4.13
CA PHE A 531 15.58 -15.86 -3.92
C PHE A 531 15.54 -16.68 -5.21
N ILE A 532 14.99 -16.12 -6.29
CA ILE A 532 14.93 -16.83 -7.58
C ILE A 532 16.32 -17.12 -8.10
N LEU A 533 17.26 -16.19 -7.97
CA LEU A 533 18.67 -16.44 -8.25
C LEU A 533 19.18 -17.65 -7.46
N SER A 534 19.02 -17.64 -6.14
CA SER A 534 19.52 -18.69 -5.26
C SER A 534 18.92 -20.05 -5.59
N LEU A 535 17.62 -20.12 -5.83
CA LEU A 535 16.89 -21.35 -6.12
C LEU A 535 17.11 -21.80 -7.57
N TRP A 536 16.70 -20.98 -8.54
CA TRP A 536 16.65 -21.33 -9.96
C TRP A 536 18.04 -21.40 -10.59
N ILE A 537 18.84 -20.36 -10.41
CA ILE A 537 20.11 -20.22 -11.14
C ILE A 537 21.21 -21.01 -10.43
N ILE A 538 21.42 -20.77 -9.14
CA ILE A 538 22.55 -21.34 -8.41
C ILE A 538 22.28 -22.76 -7.91
N THR A 539 21.05 -23.09 -7.50
CA THR A 539 20.74 -24.43 -6.94
C THR A 539 20.28 -25.41 -8.01
N LEU A 540 19.31 -25.00 -8.84
CA LEU A 540 18.78 -25.85 -9.93
C LEU A 540 19.65 -25.79 -11.20
N HIS A 541 20.74 -25.02 -11.20
CA HIS A 541 21.66 -24.86 -12.33
C HIS A 541 20.94 -24.46 -13.63
N GLN A 542 19.87 -23.67 -13.50
CA GLN A 542 19.13 -23.14 -14.64
C GLN A 542 19.71 -21.81 -15.10
N TYR A 543 19.42 -21.43 -16.33
CA TYR A 543 19.97 -20.21 -16.92
C TYR A 543 19.20 -18.94 -16.53
N GLN A 544 19.86 -17.78 -16.71
CA GLN A 544 19.27 -16.45 -16.59
C GLN A 544 18.42 -16.11 -17.82
N ASN A 545 17.13 -16.39 -17.77
CA ASN A 545 16.19 -16.19 -18.88
C ASN A 545 14.92 -15.42 -18.46
N GLY A 546 14.07 -15.10 -19.44
CA GLY A 546 12.82 -14.37 -19.20
C GLY A 546 11.88 -15.06 -18.21
N LEU A 547 11.85 -16.40 -18.17
CA LEU A 547 11.08 -17.16 -17.21
C LEU A 547 11.54 -16.92 -15.77
N ALA A 548 12.85 -16.88 -15.51
CA ALA A 548 13.38 -16.53 -14.18
C ALA A 548 12.93 -15.13 -13.76
N GLY A 549 12.92 -14.17 -14.70
CA GLY A 549 12.33 -12.84 -14.51
C GLY A 549 10.85 -12.91 -14.12
N ALA A 550 10.05 -13.64 -14.89
CA ALA A 550 8.62 -13.82 -14.63
C ALA A 550 8.33 -14.46 -13.27
N LEU A 551 9.15 -15.42 -12.81
CA LEU A 551 9.02 -16.02 -11.47
C LEU A 551 9.31 -15.00 -10.36
N ALA A 552 10.33 -14.15 -10.51
CA ALA A 552 10.62 -13.12 -9.53
C ALA A 552 9.50 -12.06 -9.48
N LEU A 553 9.00 -11.65 -10.64
CA LEU A 553 7.87 -10.75 -10.79
C LEU A 553 6.57 -11.33 -10.21
N MET A 554 6.33 -12.64 -10.37
CA MET A 554 5.17 -13.32 -9.78
C MET A 554 5.15 -13.19 -8.25
N ILE A 555 6.29 -13.35 -7.58
CA ILE A 555 6.39 -13.21 -6.11
C ILE A 555 5.96 -11.80 -5.67
N LEU A 556 6.37 -10.76 -6.40
CA LEU A 556 6.01 -9.37 -6.10
C LEU A 556 4.55 -9.05 -6.44
N MET A 557 3.99 -9.73 -7.42
CA MET A 557 2.61 -9.53 -7.86
C MET A 557 1.58 -10.17 -6.91
N LEU A 558 1.90 -11.34 -6.35
CA LEU A 558 1.02 -12.11 -5.46
C LEU A 558 0.35 -11.26 -4.36
N PRO A 559 1.08 -10.55 -3.49
CA PRO A 559 0.45 -9.83 -2.38
C PRO A 559 -0.49 -8.72 -2.86
N VAL A 560 -0.16 -8.05 -3.97
CA VAL A 560 -1.02 -7.00 -4.55
C VAL A 560 -2.33 -7.59 -5.03
N VAL A 561 -2.28 -8.70 -5.79
CA VAL A 561 -3.48 -9.39 -6.28
C VAL A 561 -4.33 -9.92 -5.14
N ILE A 562 -3.70 -10.53 -4.12
CA ILE A 562 -4.42 -11.09 -2.97
C ILE A 562 -5.19 -9.98 -2.25
N ARG A 563 -4.50 -8.88 -1.92
CA ARG A 563 -5.11 -7.78 -1.17
C ARG A 563 -6.22 -7.10 -1.93
N SER A 564 -5.98 -6.78 -3.20
CA SER A 564 -7.00 -6.14 -4.04
C SER A 564 -8.21 -7.05 -4.23
N SER A 565 -8.00 -8.36 -4.41
CA SER A 565 -9.10 -9.31 -4.57
C SER A 565 -9.87 -9.52 -3.27
N GLU A 566 -9.18 -9.58 -2.12
CA GLU A 566 -9.79 -9.72 -0.80
C GLU A 566 -10.74 -8.54 -0.50
N GLU A 567 -10.30 -7.31 -0.77
CA GLU A 567 -11.10 -6.10 -0.57
C GLU A 567 -12.34 -6.13 -1.46
N MET A 568 -12.21 -6.50 -2.73
CA MET A 568 -13.34 -6.54 -3.66
C MET A 568 -14.34 -7.65 -3.34
N LEU A 569 -13.87 -8.81 -2.86
CA LEU A 569 -14.74 -9.90 -2.42
C LEU A 569 -15.54 -9.52 -1.15
N LYS A 570 -14.96 -8.75 -0.24
CA LYS A 570 -15.65 -8.25 0.97
C LYS A 570 -16.74 -7.22 0.66
N LEU A 571 -16.65 -6.52 -0.47
CA LEU A 571 -17.68 -5.56 -0.89
C LEU A 571 -18.97 -6.23 -1.40
N VAL A 572 -18.94 -7.52 -1.74
CA VAL A 572 -20.14 -8.24 -2.15
C VAL A 572 -21.10 -8.30 -0.96
N PRO A 573 -22.38 -7.90 -1.11
CA PRO A 573 -23.35 -7.94 -0.02
C PRO A 573 -23.62 -9.37 0.49
N ASP A 574 -23.71 -9.54 1.81
CA ASP A 574 -24.02 -10.84 2.42
C ASP A 574 -25.41 -11.36 2.05
N SER A 575 -26.36 -10.46 1.75
CA SER A 575 -27.69 -10.83 1.26
C SER A 575 -27.65 -11.67 -0.02
N LEU A 576 -26.69 -11.43 -0.92
CA LEU A 576 -26.51 -12.24 -2.13
C LEU A 576 -26.00 -13.66 -1.80
N ARG A 577 -25.15 -13.78 -0.77
CA ARG A 577 -24.65 -15.08 -0.30
C ARG A 577 -25.78 -15.88 0.34
N GLU A 578 -26.51 -15.25 1.25
CA GLU A 578 -27.63 -15.85 1.98
C GLU A 578 -28.75 -16.28 1.03
N ALA A 579 -29.11 -15.44 0.05
CA ALA A 579 -30.09 -15.80 -0.97
C ALA A 579 -29.67 -17.03 -1.79
N SER A 580 -28.39 -17.14 -2.15
CA SER A 580 -27.87 -18.31 -2.86
C SER A 580 -27.92 -19.58 -1.99
N TYR A 581 -27.57 -19.48 -0.71
CA TYR A 581 -27.64 -20.61 0.23
C TYR A 581 -29.09 -21.04 0.50
N ALA A 582 -30.04 -20.09 0.57
CA ALA A 582 -31.47 -20.37 0.71
C ALA A 582 -32.02 -21.18 -0.46
N LEU A 583 -31.46 -21.02 -1.67
CA LEU A 583 -31.79 -21.82 -2.86
C LEU A 583 -31.12 -23.23 -2.87
N GLY A 584 -30.45 -23.64 -1.77
CA GLY A 584 -29.80 -24.94 -1.66
C GLY A 584 -28.53 -25.10 -2.52
N VAL A 585 -27.99 -23.98 -3.01
CA VAL A 585 -26.78 -23.93 -3.83
C VAL A 585 -25.56 -24.19 -2.94
N PRO A 586 -24.66 -25.13 -3.30
CA PRO A 586 -23.46 -25.40 -2.52
C PRO A 586 -22.49 -24.22 -2.54
N LYS A 587 -21.66 -24.11 -1.49
CA LYS A 587 -20.80 -22.94 -1.27
C LYS A 587 -19.84 -22.65 -2.41
N TRP A 588 -19.23 -23.67 -3.00
CA TRP A 588 -18.34 -23.50 -4.15
C TRP A 588 -19.06 -22.89 -5.36
N ARG A 589 -20.35 -23.22 -5.58
CA ARG A 589 -21.15 -22.63 -6.67
C ARG A 589 -21.55 -21.20 -6.34
N THR A 590 -21.91 -20.91 -5.10
CA THR A 590 -22.17 -19.53 -4.66
C THR A 590 -20.94 -18.66 -4.89
N ILE A 591 -19.76 -19.14 -4.53
CA ILE A 591 -18.51 -18.38 -4.73
C ILE A 591 -18.22 -18.18 -6.22
N THR A 592 -18.25 -19.26 -7.01
CA THR A 592 -17.85 -19.21 -8.43
C THR A 592 -18.88 -18.55 -9.35
N ARG A 593 -20.18 -18.60 -9.02
CA ARG A 593 -21.25 -18.07 -9.87
C ARG A 593 -21.90 -16.78 -9.35
N VAL A 594 -21.77 -16.46 -8.06
CA VAL A 594 -22.34 -15.23 -7.48
C VAL A 594 -21.21 -14.32 -7.03
N VAL A 595 -20.42 -14.72 -6.04
CA VAL A 595 -19.46 -13.82 -5.39
C VAL A 595 -18.36 -13.34 -6.34
N ILE A 596 -17.67 -14.25 -7.03
CA ILE A 596 -16.59 -13.88 -7.96
C ILE A 596 -17.14 -13.00 -9.09
N PRO A 597 -18.20 -13.38 -9.83
CA PRO A 597 -18.77 -12.53 -10.87
C PRO A 597 -19.20 -11.14 -10.40
N THR A 598 -19.78 -11.03 -9.20
CA THR A 598 -20.16 -9.73 -8.63
C THR A 598 -18.93 -8.87 -8.29
N ALA A 599 -17.82 -9.48 -7.86
CA ALA A 599 -16.57 -8.77 -7.54
C ALA A 599 -15.65 -8.54 -8.75
N LEU A 600 -15.90 -9.18 -9.91
CA LEU A 600 -15.00 -9.19 -11.08
C LEU A 600 -14.54 -7.80 -11.54
N PRO A 601 -15.41 -6.77 -11.70
CA PRO A 601 -14.96 -5.45 -12.15
C PRO A 601 -13.89 -4.83 -11.22
N GLY A 602 -14.07 -5.03 -9.92
CA GLY A 602 -13.10 -4.60 -8.90
C GLY A 602 -11.82 -5.42 -8.95
N ILE A 603 -11.93 -6.75 -9.03
CA ILE A 603 -10.78 -7.66 -9.10
C ILE A 603 -9.92 -7.35 -10.33
N ILE A 604 -10.53 -7.14 -11.50
CA ILE A 604 -9.81 -6.79 -12.75
C ILE A 604 -9.03 -5.48 -12.57
N THR A 605 -9.68 -4.46 -12.00
CA THR A 605 -9.01 -3.17 -11.76
C THR A 605 -7.82 -3.33 -10.81
N GLY A 606 -7.99 -4.06 -9.71
CA GLY A 606 -6.94 -4.32 -8.73
C GLY A 606 -5.76 -5.14 -9.29
N VAL A 607 -6.05 -6.20 -10.04
CA VAL A 607 -5.04 -7.03 -10.71
C VAL A 607 -4.22 -6.20 -11.68
N MET A 608 -4.86 -5.37 -12.49
CA MET A 608 -4.18 -4.54 -13.49
C MET A 608 -3.28 -3.48 -12.86
N LEU A 609 -3.66 -2.90 -11.72
CA LEU A 609 -2.76 -2.04 -10.94
C LEU A 609 -1.51 -2.81 -10.46
N GLY A 610 -1.66 -4.10 -10.12
CA GLY A 610 -0.55 -5.00 -9.83
C GLY A 610 0.36 -5.23 -11.04
N VAL A 611 -0.21 -5.52 -12.21
CA VAL A 611 0.54 -5.70 -13.48
C VAL A 611 1.35 -4.45 -13.80
N ALA A 612 0.69 -3.29 -13.76
CA ALA A 612 1.29 -1.99 -14.03
C ALA A 612 2.50 -1.71 -13.14
N ARG A 613 2.42 -2.05 -11.85
CA ARG A 613 3.53 -1.93 -10.92
C ARG A 613 4.69 -2.86 -11.28
N VAL A 614 4.39 -4.14 -11.50
CA VAL A 614 5.39 -5.20 -11.72
C VAL A 614 6.17 -4.98 -13.02
N MET A 615 5.54 -4.41 -14.05
CA MET A 615 6.22 -4.00 -15.29
C MET A 615 7.28 -2.91 -15.07
N GLY A 616 7.13 -2.11 -14.02
CA GLY A 616 8.10 -1.09 -13.63
C GLY A 616 9.19 -1.60 -12.68
N GLU A 617 9.11 -2.85 -12.21
CA GLU A 617 10.09 -3.39 -11.25
C GLU A 617 11.39 -3.76 -11.97
N THR A 618 12.48 -3.13 -11.56
CA THR A 618 13.81 -3.33 -12.20
C THR A 618 14.70 -4.24 -11.36
N ALA A 619 14.67 -4.05 -10.04
CA ALA A 619 15.60 -4.69 -9.10
C ALA A 619 15.68 -6.22 -9.20
N PRO A 620 14.55 -6.98 -9.20
CA PRO A 620 14.65 -8.43 -9.31
C PRO A 620 15.19 -8.88 -10.68
N ILE A 621 14.83 -8.18 -11.75
CA ILE A 621 15.17 -8.55 -13.13
C ILE A 621 16.68 -8.45 -13.35
N LEU A 622 17.33 -7.42 -12.81
CA LEU A 622 18.79 -7.24 -12.90
C LEU A 622 19.60 -8.43 -12.40
N LEU A 623 19.05 -9.24 -11.48
CA LEU A 623 19.76 -10.38 -10.90
C LEU A 623 19.51 -11.69 -11.68
N VAL A 624 18.30 -11.85 -12.23
CA VAL A 624 17.82 -13.15 -12.73
C VAL A 624 17.70 -13.24 -14.24
N VAL A 625 17.76 -12.11 -14.95
CA VAL A 625 17.69 -12.07 -16.42
C VAL A 625 18.94 -11.42 -16.97
N SER A 626 19.62 -12.11 -17.90
CA SER A 626 20.77 -11.56 -18.58
C SER A 626 20.35 -10.48 -19.57
N TYR A 627 20.99 -9.31 -19.52
CA TYR A 627 20.70 -8.19 -20.42
C TYR A 627 21.24 -8.46 -21.82
N VAL A 628 20.39 -8.30 -22.83
CA VAL A 628 20.77 -8.42 -24.23
C VAL A 628 20.16 -7.31 -25.07
N ALA A 629 20.94 -6.77 -26.01
CA ALA A 629 20.51 -5.68 -26.89
C ALA A 629 19.78 -6.17 -28.17
N TYR A 630 19.64 -7.48 -28.37
CA TYR A 630 18.98 -8.08 -29.55
C TYR A 630 17.58 -8.59 -29.23
N ILE A 631 16.76 -8.80 -30.27
CA ILE A 631 15.38 -9.30 -30.14
C ILE A 631 15.42 -10.78 -29.79
N ASN A 632 14.94 -11.12 -28.59
CA ASN A 632 14.69 -12.50 -28.18
C ASN A 632 13.20 -12.71 -27.88
N PRO A 633 12.44 -13.38 -28.78
CA PRO A 633 11.01 -13.64 -28.62
C PRO A 633 10.68 -14.84 -27.72
N ASN A 634 11.67 -15.52 -27.14
CA ASN A 634 11.45 -16.73 -26.37
C ASN A 634 11.91 -16.56 -24.91
N PRO A 635 10.99 -16.37 -23.95
CA PRO A 635 11.33 -16.18 -22.54
C PRO A 635 11.80 -17.48 -21.86
N PHE A 636 11.58 -18.65 -22.49
CA PHE A 636 12.00 -19.96 -21.99
C PHE A 636 13.38 -20.40 -22.49
N SER A 637 13.93 -19.69 -23.48
CA SER A 637 15.21 -20.06 -24.07
C SER A 637 16.33 -19.99 -23.02
N GLY A 638 17.14 -21.05 -22.92
CA GLY A 638 18.13 -21.18 -21.85
C GLY A 638 19.31 -20.22 -22.00
N VAL A 639 19.90 -20.11 -23.18
CA VAL A 639 21.17 -19.37 -23.36
C VAL A 639 20.94 -17.88 -23.68
N GLN A 640 19.73 -17.51 -24.10
CA GLN A 640 19.46 -16.17 -24.61
C GLN A 640 18.79 -15.34 -23.52
N GLY A 641 19.51 -14.32 -23.05
CA GLY A 641 18.96 -13.32 -22.12
C GLY A 641 17.77 -12.56 -22.73
N GLN A 642 17.17 -11.68 -21.94
CA GLN A 642 16.07 -10.85 -22.40
C GLN A 642 16.11 -9.48 -21.71
N ALA A 643 15.99 -8.40 -22.48
CA ALA A 643 15.87 -7.08 -21.92
C ALA A 643 14.41 -6.73 -21.61
N THR A 644 14.22 -5.90 -20.59
CA THR A 644 12.99 -5.17 -20.31
C THR A 644 13.25 -3.67 -20.37
N LEU A 645 12.22 -2.85 -20.56
CA LEU A 645 12.35 -1.40 -20.62
C LEU A 645 13.07 -0.82 -19.39
N PRO A 646 12.76 -1.25 -18.15
CA PRO A 646 13.51 -0.78 -16.99
C PRO A 646 14.99 -1.17 -17.02
N THR A 647 15.34 -2.37 -17.50
CA THR A 647 16.75 -2.77 -17.64
C THR A 647 17.50 -2.02 -18.74
N VAL A 648 16.84 -1.61 -19.83
CA VAL A 648 17.46 -0.73 -20.84
C VAL A 648 17.77 0.63 -20.22
N ILE A 649 16.83 1.21 -19.47
CA ILE A 649 17.07 2.49 -18.78
C ILE A 649 18.25 2.35 -17.81
N TYR A 650 18.32 1.26 -17.06
CA TYR A 650 19.41 0.99 -16.12
C TYR A 650 20.77 0.74 -16.80
N ASN A 651 20.83 0.15 -17.98
CA ASN A 651 22.12 -0.10 -18.64
C ASN A 651 22.60 1.07 -19.48
N THR A 652 21.72 2.02 -19.85
CA THR A 652 22.07 3.15 -20.74
C THR A 652 22.27 4.48 -20.01
N TYR A 653 21.80 4.63 -18.76
CA TYR A 653 21.89 5.93 -18.04
C TYR A 653 23.32 6.37 -17.69
N THR A 654 24.27 5.43 -17.64
CA THR A 654 25.66 5.72 -17.26
C THR A 654 26.45 6.39 -18.38
N SER A 655 25.95 6.35 -19.62
CA SER A 655 26.61 6.94 -20.78
C SER A 655 26.53 8.47 -20.73
N SER A 656 27.67 9.15 -20.87
CA SER A 656 27.72 10.61 -21.04
C SER A 656 27.29 11.09 -22.43
N GLU A 657 27.16 10.17 -23.39
CA GLU A 657 26.85 10.49 -24.77
C GLU A 657 25.42 11.00 -24.96
N HIS A 658 25.26 12.02 -25.82
CA HIS A 658 23.96 12.64 -26.09
C HIS A 658 22.95 11.65 -26.67
N ALA A 659 23.38 10.79 -27.59
CA ALA A 659 22.51 9.81 -28.24
C ALA A 659 21.97 8.75 -27.27
N SER A 660 22.84 8.21 -26.39
CA SER A 660 22.42 7.27 -25.34
C SER A 660 21.43 7.92 -24.36
N ASN A 661 21.73 9.15 -23.91
CA ASN A 661 20.84 9.89 -23.00
C ASN A 661 19.44 10.11 -23.58
N ASP A 662 19.34 10.49 -24.86
CA ASP A 662 18.04 10.69 -25.51
C ASP A 662 17.24 9.38 -25.60
N ARG A 663 17.91 8.25 -25.89
CA ARG A 663 17.28 6.91 -25.86
C ARG A 663 16.80 6.53 -24.46
N THR A 664 17.57 6.83 -23.41
CA THR A 664 17.20 6.54 -22.02
C THR A 664 15.92 7.28 -21.62
N TRP A 665 15.80 8.57 -21.97
CA TRP A 665 14.57 9.34 -21.75
C TRP A 665 13.39 8.82 -22.58
N ALA A 666 13.61 8.43 -23.83
CA ALA A 666 12.58 7.84 -24.67
C ALA A 666 12.09 6.48 -24.14
N ALA A 667 13.00 5.64 -23.63
CA ALA A 667 12.64 4.38 -22.98
C ALA A 667 11.84 4.60 -21.70
N ALA A 668 12.20 5.61 -20.88
CA ALA A 668 11.44 6.01 -19.70
C ALA A 668 10.03 6.50 -20.06
N LEU A 669 9.91 7.34 -21.09
CA LEU A 669 8.62 7.81 -21.58
C LEU A 669 7.76 6.66 -22.08
N LEU A 670 8.34 5.74 -22.86
CA LEU A 670 7.63 4.57 -23.37
C LEU A 670 7.14 3.64 -22.26
N LEU A 671 7.96 3.41 -21.23
CA LEU A 671 7.57 2.63 -20.06
C LEU A 671 6.34 3.26 -19.36
N ILE A 672 6.35 4.58 -19.15
CA ILE A 672 5.19 5.29 -18.56
C ILE A 672 3.96 5.15 -19.47
N ILE A 673 4.11 5.35 -20.78
CA ILE A 673 3.01 5.23 -21.74
C ILE A 673 2.38 3.83 -21.68
N ILE A 674 3.20 2.76 -21.71
CA ILE A 674 2.70 1.39 -21.66
C ILE A 674 1.92 1.13 -20.36
N ILE A 675 2.47 1.55 -19.22
CA ILE A 675 1.82 1.42 -17.90
C ILE A 675 0.50 2.20 -17.87
N MET A 676 0.48 3.43 -18.38
CA MET A 676 -0.73 4.25 -18.47
C MET A 676 -1.79 3.63 -19.38
N LEU A 677 -1.40 3.11 -20.54
CA LEU A 677 -2.31 2.46 -21.47
C LEU A 677 -2.95 1.21 -20.85
N LEU A 678 -2.18 0.39 -20.13
CA LEU A 678 -2.71 -0.77 -19.42
C LEU A 678 -3.68 -0.37 -18.29
N ASN A 679 -3.38 0.68 -17.55
CA ASN A 679 -4.27 1.21 -16.51
C ASN A 679 -5.59 1.76 -17.09
N ILE A 680 -5.53 2.43 -18.24
CA ILE A 680 -6.73 2.92 -18.95
C ILE A 680 -7.54 1.73 -19.46
N LEU A 681 -6.89 0.76 -20.10
CA LEU A 681 -7.52 -0.46 -20.61
C LEU A 681 -8.25 -1.22 -19.49
N ALA A 682 -7.62 -1.35 -18.32
CA ALA A 682 -8.23 -1.95 -17.13
C ALA A 682 -9.55 -1.28 -16.74
N ARG A 683 -9.56 0.04 -16.72
CA ARG A 683 -10.74 0.84 -16.34
C ARG A 683 -11.85 0.71 -17.37
N VAL A 684 -11.51 0.66 -18.66
CA VAL A 684 -12.48 0.44 -19.74
C VAL A 684 -13.10 -0.95 -19.64
N ILE A 685 -12.30 -2.01 -19.44
CA ILE A 685 -12.79 -3.39 -19.28
C ILE A 685 -13.69 -3.51 -18.06
N ALA A 686 -13.29 -2.93 -16.93
CA ALA A 686 -14.08 -2.94 -15.71
C ALA A 686 -15.42 -2.21 -15.91
N TRP A 687 -15.40 -1.05 -16.57
CA TRP A 687 -16.60 -0.30 -16.91
C TRP A 687 -17.59 -1.13 -17.75
N TRP A 688 -17.11 -1.89 -18.73
CA TRP A 688 -17.95 -2.71 -19.62
C TRP A 688 -18.63 -3.88 -18.92
N LYS A 689 -18.04 -4.41 -17.84
CA LYS A 689 -18.55 -5.61 -17.14
C LYS A 689 -19.48 -5.31 -15.97
N THR A 690 -19.78 -4.05 -15.68
CA THR A 690 -20.69 -3.68 -14.58
C THR A 690 -22.13 -4.09 -14.91
N PRO A 691 -22.76 -5.05 -14.21
CA PRO A 691 -24.12 -5.48 -14.52
C PRO A 691 -25.15 -4.37 -14.21
N GLY A 692 -26.09 -4.12 -15.13
CA GLY A 692 -27.19 -3.16 -14.93
C GLY A 692 -27.26 -1.98 -15.91
N ARG A 693 -26.55 -2.03 -17.06
CA ARG A 693 -26.65 -1.02 -18.13
C ARG A 693 -26.73 -1.61 -19.55
N ALA A 694 -26.97 -2.91 -19.67
CA ALA A 694 -27.32 -3.56 -20.94
C ALA A 694 -28.78 -4.02 -20.85
#